data_AF-A0A943MRY5-F1
#
_entry.id   AF-A0A943MRY5-F1
#
_cell.length_a   1.000
_cell.length_b   1.000
_cell.length_c   1.000
_cell.angle_alpha   90.00
_cell.angle_beta   90.00
_cell.angle_gamma   90.00
#
_symmetry.space_group_name_H-M   'P 1'
#
loop_
_entity.id
_entity.type
_entity.pdbx_description
1 polymer ?
#
loop_
_entity_poly.entity_id
_entity_poly.type
_entity_poly.pdbx_seq_one_letter_code
_entity_poly.pdbx_strand_id
1 'polypeptide(L)'
;TAQTTDYLNLRTGAGKSYSVLLTMPKGTEVTVLEDSQGEWAKVRLSSGQEGYCSKAYLTTEGTLSTSTYGALGTGEAAVTTANLNVRKGAGTSYGIVTTLAEGASVTILDGSHATWAKVRTASGLEGYCLKEFLSSTGNAANSSNTGGETASTGRTAVTKDYLNLRSGPGTNYDRILTLAQGVSVEVLDNSNAEWVKVRTSSGQEGYCNRTYLSVSETSASDSAGASNSNAGTTAGLTATVKENLNLREGAGPSYAIIKTMPKGATVTVIDNSHSTWAKIRTSDGTVGCCSKEFLDIQASSTTSPSSPPAGTADSATSSGSNLTATAKESVALRSGAGPSYDVIRVLFPQETVTVTDNSHATWAKIKTSDGTEGYCMKQYLTIQASTTGTGSETGNSNGDQTITGATVTADALRLRSGPGTQYDQVAMLLKGATLTVLDTSNTEWTKVQTTNNLTGYVSNEYIQFLYNGQTGVPANSLAISRTSGTVSAGKTLYIKATASPSTASITWSSSNSAVATVTNGYIYGVSPGTATITATSGSQSKTCTVTVTTAEPVRTAYTSPNIAGVGSAVTFTAITDTSRDGVRFTIQMPNGTAQMITATSSTTETTGQTSTKVWKATMNLTEQGTYRVVANSSQGGVYSTEGFATSAYVVSSQDYTVTTTEQRRASDKMIELIANWEGYSASVYADKLTSNQVPTLGYGLTLKEGDTFYNDLSKTEAWSLLVNTINDASYTTEVNKFITQNNLRMSQCQFDSLVSFGYNVGAGYWNSTSSEIDLRRIILNAVVPPQSFGAGMSATVSKATVVRSAPSLSGSQVCEVAKGTTISVTSADFTNQKDGWYLAALPNGSAGWINSGYVTLNSSDLVHDLNYTNAYAFGTDMLRWNQAGGKSYAGLLYRRLGEANVYNYNDYSASRVNTYGYTYPSALAYLDTKS
;
A
#
# COMPACT_ATOMS: atom_id res chain seq x y z
N THR A 1 44.81 12.45 2.67
CA THR A 1 43.55 11.66 2.64
C THR A 1 43.52 10.72 3.83
N ALA A 2 42.32 10.47 4.35
CA ALA A 2 42.05 9.58 5.46
C ALA A 2 40.94 8.59 5.08
N GLN A 3 40.80 7.48 5.82
CA GLN A 3 39.66 6.58 5.69
C GLN A 3 38.77 6.60 6.93
N THR A 4 37.49 6.35 6.75
CA THR A 4 36.54 6.18 7.86
C THR A 4 36.82 4.86 8.60
N THR A 5 37.00 4.91 9.92
CA THR A 5 37.29 3.71 10.74
C THR A 5 36.03 2.92 11.12
N ASP A 6 34.86 3.52 10.92
CA ASP A 6 33.52 2.93 11.05
C ASP A 6 32.50 3.65 10.14
N TYR A 7 31.23 3.25 10.14
CA TYR A 7 30.15 3.95 9.44
C TYR A 7 29.96 5.37 9.99
N LEU A 8 30.24 6.38 9.16
CA LEU A 8 30.41 7.77 9.59
C LEU A 8 29.50 8.74 8.82
N ASN A 9 28.67 9.48 9.54
CA ASN A 9 27.76 10.46 8.95
C ASN A 9 28.52 11.70 8.44
N LEU A 10 28.37 12.01 7.15
CA LEU A 10 28.77 13.26 6.53
C LEU A 10 27.61 14.27 6.64
N ARG A 11 27.87 15.47 7.16
CA ARG A 11 26.83 16.46 7.53
C ARG A 11 27.00 17.79 6.84
N THR A 12 25.92 18.56 6.77
CA THR A 12 25.92 19.94 6.24
C THR A 12 26.75 20.93 7.06
N GLY A 13 27.05 20.63 8.33
CA GLY A 13 27.83 21.51 9.23
C GLY A 13 28.51 20.77 10.38
N ALA A 14 29.48 21.43 11.02
CA ALA A 14 30.31 20.90 12.10
C ALA A 14 29.53 20.75 13.43
N GLY A 15 28.69 19.72 13.54
CA GLY A 15 27.95 19.42 14.77
C GLY A 15 26.90 18.31 14.62
N LYS A 16 26.53 17.68 15.74
CA LYS A 16 25.56 16.55 15.74
C LYS A 16 24.13 16.97 15.39
N SER A 17 23.80 18.27 15.49
CA SER A 17 22.49 18.87 15.15
C SER A 17 22.30 19.16 13.65
N TYR A 18 23.37 19.18 12.85
CA TYR A 18 23.29 19.44 11.42
C TYR A 18 22.77 18.23 10.65
N SER A 19 22.01 18.48 9.58
CA SER A 19 21.43 17.44 8.73
C SER A 19 22.50 16.53 8.13
N VAL A 20 22.23 15.22 8.17
CA VAL A 20 23.07 14.21 7.52
C VAL A 20 22.84 14.29 6.00
N LEU A 21 23.93 14.50 5.26
CA LEU A 21 23.95 14.42 3.80
C LEU A 21 23.91 12.97 3.34
N LEU A 22 24.75 12.12 3.97
CA LEU A 22 24.79 10.67 3.79
C LEU A 22 25.58 10.01 4.93
N THR A 23 25.51 8.68 5.01
CA THR A 23 26.36 7.87 5.90
C THR A 23 27.43 7.17 5.06
N MET A 24 28.70 7.51 5.30
CA MET A 24 29.86 6.91 4.63
C MET A 24 30.13 5.53 5.25
N PRO A 25 30.21 4.44 4.49
CA PRO A 25 30.61 3.12 5.00
C PRO A 25 32.01 3.13 5.64
N LYS A 26 32.31 2.14 6.50
CA LYS A 26 33.67 1.90 6.99
C LYS A 26 34.65 1.64 5.84
N GLY A 27 35.83 2.24 5.88
CA GLY A 27 36.86 2.16 4.84
C GLY A 27 36.66 3.15 3.67
N THR A 28 35.69 4.06 3.75
CA THR A 28 35.48 5.10 2.73
C THR A 28 36.63 6.10 2.78
N GLU A 29 37.34 6.26 1.66
CA GLU A 29 38.43 7.23 1.54
C GLU A 29 37.89 8.65 1.32
N VAL A 30 38.41 9.59 2.10
CA VAL A 30 38.03 11.00 2.09
C VAL A 30 39.26 11.91 2.13
N THR A 31 39.18 13.05 1.44
CA THR A 31 40.18 14.11 1.53
C THR A 31 39.78 15.06 2.65
N VAL A 32 40.60 15.19 3.70
CA VAL A 32 40.36 16.23 4.71
C VAL A 32 40.66 17.59 4.10
N LEU A 33 39.68 18.49 4.13
CA LEU A 33 39.76 19.83 3.54
C LEU A 33 40.03 20.91 4.59
N GLU A 34 39.48 20.74 5.79
CA GLU A 34 39.61 21.65 6.91
C GLU A 34 39.41 20.87 8.22
N ASP A 35 40.34 20.95 9.17
CA ASP A 35 40.28 20.21 10.43
C ASP A 35 40.29 21.12 11.68
N SER A 36 40.32 22.44 11.51
CA SER A 36 40.36 23.44 12.58
C SER A 36 39.07 23.57 13.42
N GLN A 37 37.97 22.93 13.01
CA GLN A 37 36.64 23.08 13.61
C GLN A 37 36.39 22.12 14.80
N GLY A 38 37.24 22.20 15.83
CA GLY A 38 37.09 21.44 17.08
C GLY A 38 37.22 19.93 16.88
N GLU A 39 36.18 19.16 17.21
CA GLU A 39 36.11 17.70 17.01
C GLU A 39 35.73 17.27 15.56
N TRP A 40 35.45 18.23 14.68
CA TRP A 40 34.95 17.98 13.33
C TRP A 40 35.99 18.32 12.27
N ALA A 41 35.96 17.58 11.17
CA ALA A 41 36.69 17.88 9.94
C ALA A 41 35.69 18.05 8.80
N LYS A 42 35.92 19.06 7.95
CA LYS A 42 35.33 19.10 6.62
C LYS A 42 36.12 18.15 5.73
N VAL A 43 35.43 17.26 5.04
CA VAL A 43 36.03 16.26 4.16
C VAL A 43 35.32 16.22 2.80
N ARG A 44 36.05 15.83 1.76
CA ARG A 44 35.55 15.59 0.39
C ARG A 44 35.66 14.12 0.04
N LEU A 45 34.57 13.52 -0.40
CA LEU A 45 34.55 12.18 -0.98
C LEU A 45 35.19 12.19 -2.38
N SER A 46 35.59 11.03 -2.88
CA SER A 46 36.05 10.86 -4.27
C SER A 46 35.00 11.23 -5.33
N SER A 47 33.72 11.31 -4.95
CA SER A 47 32.62 11.86 -5.77
C SER A 47 32.61 13.39 -5.87
N GLY A 48 33.56 14.09 -5.21
CA GLY A 48 33.59 15.54 -5.08
C GLY A 48 32.67 16.10 -3.99
N GLN A 49 31.81 15.28 -3.39
CA GLN A 49 30.85 15.73 -2.38
C GLN A 49 31.55 16.09 -1.06
N GLU A 50 31.33 17.31 -0.59
CA GLU A 50 31.88 17.82 0.68
C GLU A 50 30.85 17.78 1.83
N GLY A 51 31.36 17.64 3.05
CA GLY A 51 30.59 17.87 4.27
C GLY A 51 31.46 17.69 5.52
N TYR A 52 30.87 17.81 6.69
CA TYR A 52 31.56 17.68 7.97
C TYR A 52 31.32 16.31 8.61
N CYS A 53 32.38 15.68 9.12
CA CYS A 53 32.31 14.45 9.89
C CYS A 53 33.22 14.51 11.14
N SER A 54 33.06 13.57 12.06
CA SER A 54 33.80 13.56 13.33
C SER A 54 35.21 13.01 13.14
N LYS A 55 36.24 13.75 13.59
CA LYS A 55 37.65 13.38 13.43
C LYS A 55 38.02 12.10 14.18
N ALA A 56 37.34 11.79 15.28
CA ALA A 56 37.55 10.55 16.04
C ALA A 56 37.28 9.25 15.25
N TYR A 57 36.65 9.34 14.08
CA TYR A 57 36.35 8.20 13.20
C TYR A 57 37.06 8.29 11.83
N LEU A 58 38.09 9.13 11.72
CA LEU A 58 39.01 9.18 10.59
C LEU A 58 40.37 8.64 11.02
N THR A 59 41.05 7.91 10.14
CA THR A 59 42.47 7.56 10.33
C THR A 59 43.30 8.84 10.36
N THR A 60 44.21 9.01 11.32
CA THR A 60 45.17 10.13 11.34
C THR A 60 46.02 10.14 10.06
N GLU A 61 46.20 11.33 9.45
CA GLU A 61 46.94 11.44 8.20
C GLU A 61 48.41 11.06 8.38
N GLY A 62 48.91 10.15 7.53
CA GLY A 62 50.30 9.69 7.57
C GLY A 62 50.59 8.34 6.91
N THR A 63 49.59 7.47 6.70
CA THR A 63 49.85 6.11 6.18
C THR A 63 48.75 5.60 5.25
N LEU A 64 48.85 5.95 3.96
CA LEU A 64 48.23 5.18 2.87
C LEU A 64 49.31 4.36 2.17
N SER A 65 49.38 3.07 2.51
CA SER A 65 50.18 2.10 1.75
C SER A 65 49.40 1.69 0.50
N THR A 66 49.78 2.24 -0.63
CA THR A 66 49.22 1.85 -1.94
C THR A 66 49.64 0.43 -2.35
N SER A 67 48.74 -0.36 -2.92
CA SER A 67 49.10 -1.68 -3.50
C SER A 67 48.38 -1.95 -4.82
N THR A 68 49.07 -1.72 -5.93
CA THR A 68 48.71 -2.19 -7.28
C THR A 68 48.54 -3.71 -7.27
N TYR A 69 47.42 -4.18 -7.81
CA TYR A 69 47.24 -5.59 -8.17
C TYR A 69 48.10 -5.88 -9.40
N GLY A 70 48.92 -6.94 -9.35
CA GLY A 70 49.96 -7.22 -10.33
C GLY A 70 49.45 -7.31 -11.78
N ALA A 71 50.32 -7.00 -12.74
CA ALA A 71 49.98 -7.05 -14.15
C ALA A 71 49.76 -8.50 -14.61
N LEU A 72 48.50 -8.88 -14.85
CA LEU A 72 48.11 -10.14 -15.48
C LEU A 72 48.47 -10.10 -16.96
N GLY A 73 49.23 -11.08 -17.45
CA GLY A 73 49.69 -11.16 -18.83
C GLY A 73 48.58 -11.54 -19.81
N THR A 74 48.55 -10.89 -20.98
CA THR A 74 47.64 -11.27 -22.06
C THR A 74 47.96 -12.69 -22.55
N GLY A 75 46.99 -13.60 -22.47
CA GLY A 75 47.13 -15.02 -22.76
C GLY A 75 47.21 -15.92 -21.52
N GLU A 76 47.38 -15.36 -20.31
CA GLU A 76 47.47 -16.14 -19.07
C GLU A 76 46.11 -16.65 -18.59
N ALA A 77 46.13 -17.76 -17.83
CA ALA A 77 44.97 -18.25 -17.10
C ALA A 77 44.89 -17.61 -15.72
N ALA A 78 43.70 -17.19 -15.32
CA ALA A 78 43.42 -16.64 -13.99
C ALA A 78 42.18 -17.32 -13.38
N VAL A 79 42.08 -17.30 -12.06
CA VAL A 79 40.90 -17.80 -11.33
C VAL A 79 40.22 -16.68 -10.57
N THR A 80 38.88 -16.70 -10.52
CA THR A 80 38.11 -15.73 -9.74
C THR A 80 38.25 -16.00 -8.24
N THR A 81 38.45 -14.95 -7.44
CA THR A 81 38.50 -15.04 -5.96
C THR A 81 37.20 -14.62 -5.28
N ALA A 82 36.17 -14.29 -6.07
CA ALA A 82 34.82 -14.01 -5.62
C ALA A 82 33.82 -14.22 -6.80
N ASN A 83 32.52 -14.19 -6.51
CA ASN A 83 31.49 -14.16 -7.54
C ASN A 83 31.56 -12.85 -8.35
N LEU A 84 31.75 -12.93 -9.67
CA LEU A 84 32.23 -11.82 -10.49
C LEU A 84 31.38 -11.58 -11.74
N ASN A 85 30.99 -10.32 -11.98
CA ASN A 85 30.26 -9.92 -13.19
C ASN A 85 31.21 -9.69 -14.37
N VAL A 86 30.98 -10.36 -15.49
CA VAL A 86 31.66 -10.13 -16.77
C VAL A 86 30.78 -9.22 -17.62
N ARG A 87 31.28 -8.07 -18.06
CA ARG A 87 30.53 -6.96 -18.66
C ARG A 87 31.00 -6.63 -20.08
N LYS A 88 30.19 -5.87 -20.84
CA LYS A 88 30.54 -5.47 -22.22
C LYS A 88 31.69 -4.45 -22.32
N GLY A 89 32.08 -3.82 -21.22
CA GLY A 89 33.16 -2.82 -21.14
C GLY A 89 33.74 -2.71 -19.74
N ALA A 90 34.90 -2.07 -19.62
CA ALA A 90 35.68 -1.90 -18.39
C ALA A 90 35.05 -0.87 -17.42
N GLY A 91 33.94 -1.22 -16.77
CA GLY A 91 33.27 -0.36 -15.80
C GLY A 91 31.95 -0.93 -15.28
N THR A 92 31.53 -0.54 -14.08
CA THR A 92 30.29 -1.04 -13.45
C THR A 92 29.01 -0.58 -14.15
N SER A 93 29.07 0.49 -14.95
CA SER A 93 27.98 1.01 -15.78
C SER A 93 27.74 0.22 -17.08
N TYR A 94 28.64 -0.66 -17.50
CA TYR A 94 28.46 -1.49 -18.69
C TYR A 94 27.58 -2.72 -18.40
N GLY A 95 26.72 -3.08 -19.36
CA GLY A 95 25.81 -4.21 -19.25
C GLY A 95 26.53 -5.56 -19.04
N ILE A 96 25.94 -6.43 -18.24
CA ILE A 96 26.47 -7.76 -17.90
C ILE A 96 26.29 -8.71 -19.10
N VAL A 97 27.34 -9.45 -19.43
CA VAL A 97 27.37 -10.54 -20.43
C VAL A 97 27.08 -11.87 -19.74
N THR A 98 27.72 -12.13 -18.61
CA THR A 98 27.52 -13.32 -17.79
C THR A 98 28.09 -13.11 -16.37
N THR A 99 27.88 -14.06 -15.48
CA THR A 99 28.42 -14.08 -14.11
C THR A 99 29.29 -15.31 -13.90
N LEU A 100 30.40 -15.14 -13.19
CA LEU A 100 31.33 -16.20 -12.82
C LEU A 100 31.21 -16.49 -11.33
N ALA A 101 31.19 -17.77 -10.95
CA ALA A 101 31.30 -18.17 -9.56
C ALA A 101 32.74 -17.96 -9.05
N GLU A 102 32.94 -17.90 -7.73
CA GLU A 102 34.26 -18.01 -7.10
C GLU A 102 34.96 -19.33 -7.49
N GLY A 103 36.27 -19.28 -7.77
CA GLY A 103 37.06 -20.40 -8.26
C GLY A 103 36.96 -20.69 -9.77
N ALA A 104 36.13 -19.95 -10.52
CA ALA A 104 35.98 -20.14 -11.96
C ALA A 104 37.24 -19.70 -12.74
N SER A 105 37.67 -20.53 -13.69
CA SER A 105 38.83 -20.26 -14.55
C SER A 105 38.47 -19.42 -15.78
N VAL A 106 39.33 -18.47 -16.12
CA VAL A 106 39.23 -17.61 -17.31
C VAL A 106 40.60 -17.39 -17.97
N THR A 107 40.61 -17.06 -19.26
CA THR A 107 41.82 -16.60 -19.97
C THR A 107 41.81 -15.08 -20.10
N ILE A 108 42.89 -14.41 -19.72
CA ILE A 108 43.07 -12.97 -19.92
C ILE A 108 43.30 -12.68 -21.41
N LEU A 109 42.46 -11.83 -22.00
CA LEU A 109 42.59 -11.37 -23.39
C LEU A 109 43.18 -9.97 -23.51
N ASP A 110 42.98 -9.13 -22.48
CA ASP A 110 43.61 -7.81 -22.39
C ASP A 110 43.71 -7.40 -20.92
N GLY A 111 44.95 -7.33 -20.43
CA GLY A 111 45.29 -6.89 -19.08
C GLY A 111 45.67 -5.40 -18.97
N SER A 112 45.52 -4.58 -20.02
CA SER A 112 46.07 -3.21 -20.05
C SER A 112 45.33 -2.18 -19.19
N HIS A 113 44.03 -2.37 -18.91
CA HIS A 113 43.22 -1.41 -18.16
C HIS A 113 43.48 -1.48 -16.64
N ALA A 114 43.50 -0.34 -15.94
CA ALA A 114 44.01 -0.25 -14.55
C ALA A 114 43.32 -1.21 -13.55
N THR A 115 41.99 -1.22 -13.51
CA THR A 115 41.19 -2.00 -12.53
C THR A 115 40.34 -3.12 -13.15
N TRP A 116 40.38 -3.29 -14.46
CA TRP A 116 39.58 -4.29 -15.19
C TRP A 116 40.46 -5.08 -16.16
N ALA A 117 40.11 -6.34 -16.41
CA ALA A 117 40.72 -7.16 -17.46
C ALA A 117 39.65 -7.63 -18.44
N LYS A 118 39.95 -7.64 -19.73
CA LYS A 118 39.14 -8.39 -20.70
C LYS A 118 39.50 -9.86 -20.57
N VAL A 119 38.49 -10.71 -20.44
CA VAL A 119 38.63 -12.15 -20.21
C VAL A 119 37.74 -12.95 -21.15
N ARG A 120 38.07 -14.23 -21.31
CA ARG A 120 37.25 -15.25 -21.97
C ARG A 120 36.95 -16.39 -21.02
N THR A 121 35.69 -16.78 -20.94
CA THR A 121 35.22 -17.88 -20.10
C THR A 121 35.55 -19.24 -20.71
N ALA A 122 35.50 -20.31 -19.91
CA ALA A 122 35.58 -21.70 -20.41
C ALA A 122 34.46 -22.04 -21.43
N SER A 123 33.32 -21.35 -21.38
CA SER A 123 32.24 -21.44 -22.37
C SER A 123 32.45 -20.59 -23.62
N GLY A 124 33.59 -19.90 -23.76
CA GLY A 124 33.96 -19.12 -24.94
C GLY A 124 33.40 -17.68 -25.00
N LEU A 125 32.70 -17.21 -23.96
CA LEU A 125 32.15 -15.85 -23.91
C LEU A 125 33.24 -14.84 -23.52
N GLU A 126 33.26 -13.68 -24.18
CA GLU A 126 34.22 -12.60 -23.90
C GLU A 126 33.56 -11.39 -23.22
N GLY A 127 34.29 -10.74 -22.31
CA GLY A 127 33.89 -9.48 -21.69
C GLY A 127 34.92 -8.99 -20.66
N TYR A 128 34.59 -7.97 -19.88
CA TYR A 128 35.47 -7.32 -18.91
C TYR A 128 35.02 -7.57 -17.48
N CYS A 129 35.95 -7.88 -16.58
CA CYS A 129 35.68 -8.02 -15.14
C CYS A 129 36.78 -7.36 -14.29
N LEU A 130 36.50 -7.13 -13.00
CA LEU A 130 37.40 -6.44 -12.06
C LEU A 130 38.63 -7.30 -11.74
N LYS A 131 39.82 -6.69 -11.82
CA LYS A 131 41.12 -7.35 -11.59
C LYS A 131 41.36 -7.76 -10.14
N GLU A 132 40.83 -7.01 -9.18
CA GLU A 132 41.01 -7.31 -7.74
C GLU A 132 40.42 -8.68 -7.35
N PHE A 133 39.46 -9.17 -8.14
CA PHE A 133 38.83 -10.48 -7.99
C PHE A 133 39.38 -11.53 -8.97
N LEU A 134 40.52 -11.27 -9.62
CA LEU A 134 41.25 -12.21 -10.47
C LEU A 134 42.62 -12.50 -9.85
N SER A 135 42.79 -13.74 -9.40
CA SER A 135 44.09 -14.25 -8.99
C SER A 135 44.84 -14.78 -10.22
N SER A 136 45.94 -14.12 -10.59
CA SER A 136 47.06 -14.82 -11.23
C SER A 136 47.51 -15.96 -10.35
N THR A 137 47.75 -17.13 -10.92
CA THR A 137 48.33 -18.29 -10.24
C THR A 137 49.84 -18.10 -9.95
N GLY A 138 50.18 -17.05 -9.19
CA GLY A 138 51.52 -16.44 -9.12
C GLY A 138 51.85 -15.64 -10.40
N ASN A 139 52.50 -14.47 -10.37
CA ASN A 139 53.19 -13.74 -9.29
C ASN A 139 52.83 -12.23 -9.25
N ALA A 140 53.25 -11.51 -8.20
CA ALA A 140 52.66 -10.23 -7.75
C ALA A 140 53.54 -8.95 -7.90
N ALA A 141 52.95 -7.73 -7.76
CA ALA A 141 53.40 -6.60 -6.89
C ALA A 141 53.03 -5.13 -7.31
N ASN A 142 52.31 -4.42 -6.43
CA ASN A 142 52.56 -3.11 -5.76
C ASN A 142 52.45 -1.68 -6.42
N SER A 143 51.88 -0.75 -5.61
CA SER A 143 51.79 0.75 -5.56
C SER A 143 51.37 1.75 -6.70
N SER A 144 50.32 2.55 -6.43
CA SER A 144 50.22 4.05 -6.41
C SER A 144 49.34 4.86 -7.41
N ASN A 145 49.15 6.17 -7.17
CA ASN A 145 47.88 6.97 -7.31
C ASN A 145 48.05 8.37 -7.99
N THR A 146 47.03 8.93 -8.69
CA THR A 146 46.47 10.34 -8.59
C THR A 146 45.62 10.87 -9.77
N GLY A 147 44.47 11.54 -9.49
CA GLY A 147 43.71 12.59 -10.27
C GLY A 147 43.19 12.31 -11.71
N GLY A 148 42.15 12.92 -12.32
CA GLY A 148 41.16 14.00 -12.06
C GLY A 148 40.71 14.62 -13.42
N GLU A 149 39.53 15.22 -13.70
CA GLU A 149 38.27 15.45 -12.94
C GLU A 149 36.99 15.44 -13.87
N THR A 150 36.14 16.50 -13.97
CA THR A 150 34.70 16.38 -14.39
C THR A 150 34.13 17.50 -15.34
N ALA A 151 32.84 17.40 -15.74
CA ALA A 151 32.04 18.27 -16.65
C ALA A 151 30.98 19.20 -15.94
N SER A 152 30.07 19.90 -16.69
CA SER A 152 29.16 20.98 -16.18
C SER A 152 27.67 20.92 -16.62
N THR A 153 26.77 21.73 -15.99
CA THR A 153 25.28 21.74 -16.15
C THR A 153 24.60 23.14 -16.05
N GLY A 154 23.31 23.28 -16.44
CA GLY A 154 22.43 24.41 -16.00
C GLY A 154 21.33 24.97 -16.94
N ARG A 155 20.21 24.26 -17.19
CA ARG A 155 19.02 24.76 -17.97
C ARG A 155 17.67 24.35 -17.33
N THR A 156 16.54 24.91 -17.77
CA THR A 156 15.17 24.54 -17.34
C THR A 156 14.18 24.43 -18.51
N ALA A 157 13.02 23.80 -18.31
CA ALA A 157 11.97 23.65 -19.32
C ALA A 157 10.55 23.61 -18.73
N VAL A 158 9.52 23.93 -19.50
CA VAL A 158 8.10 23.89 -19.09
C VAL A 158 7.28 23.01 -20.03
N THR A 159 6.40 22.16 -19.51
CA THR A 159 5.54 21.29 -20.33
C THR A 159 4.45 22.08 -21.08
N LYS A 160 4.27 21.77 -22.36
CA LYS A 160 3.27 22.37 -23.26
C LYS A 160 1.92 21.63 -23.24
N ASP A 161 1.90 20.41 -22.74
CA ASP A 161 0.73 19.53 -22.59
C ASP A 161 1.00 18.50 -21.46
N TYR A 162 0.07 17.60 -21.18
CA TYR A 162 0.30 16.44 -20.31
C TYR A 162 1.39 15.54 -20.88
N LEU A 163 2.52 15.42 -20.17
CA LEU A 163 3.75 14.85 -20.71
C LEU A 163 4.36 13.77 -19.80
N ASN A 164 4.59 12.60 -20.38
CA ASN A 164 5.18 11.46 -19.69
C ASN A 164 6.71 11.64 -19.46
N LEU A 165 7.13 11.45 -18.21
CA LEU A 165 8.53 11.38 -17.76
C LEU A 165 8.94 9.90 -17.66
N ARG A 166 9.96 9.47 -18.40
CA ARG A 166 10.33 8.05 -18.59
C ARG A 166 11.74 7.72 -18.11
N SER A 167 12.02 6.45 -17.82
CA SER A 167 13.34 5.99 -17.35
C SER A 167 14.46 6.09 -18.40
N GLY A 168 14.11 6.20 -19.68
CA GLY A 168 15.04 6.39 -20.79
C GLY A 168 14.42 7.19 -21.96
N PRO A 169 15.25 7.63 -22.94
CA PRO A 169 14.85 8.49 -24.05
C PRO A 169 14.14 7.70 -25.16
N GLY A 170 12.88 7.30 -24.91
CA GLY A 170 12.04 6.59 -25.88
C GLY A 170 10.67 6.21 -25.29
N THR A 171 9.67 5.97 -26.14
CA THR A 171 8.32 5.54 -25.69
C THR A 171 8.28 4.11 -25.14
N ASN A 172 9.29 3.31 -25.45
CA ASN A 172 9.49 1.93 -24.98
C ASN A 172 10.15 1.82 -23.60
N TYR A 173 10.57 2.94 -22.99
CA TYR A 173 11.09 2.97 -21.62
C TYR A 173 9.96 3.23 -20.62
N ASP A 174 10.08 2.62 -19.43
CA ASP A 174 9.07 2.69 -18.36
C ASP A 174 8.74 4.13 -17.99
N ARG A 175 7.46 4.40 -17.76
CA ARG A 175 7.01 5.72 -17.29
C ARG A 175 7.18 5.83 -15.79
N ILE A 176 7.93 6.83 -15.36
CA ILE A 176 8.10 7.22 -13.96
C ILE A 176 6.88 8.00 -13.46
N LEU A 177 6.39 8.98 -14.23
CA LEU A 177 5.15 9.74 -13.94
C LEU A 177 4.66 10.53 -15.17
N THR A 178 3.49 11.16 -15.05
CA THR A 178 2.96 12.13 -16.03
C THR A 178 2.94 13.53 -15.43
N LEU A 179 3.61 14.47 -16.10
CA LEU A 179 3.62 15.90 -15.77
C LEU A 179 2.38 16.56 -16.37
N ALA A 180 1.68 17.41 -15.62
CA ALA A 180 0.58 18.21 -16.17
C ALA A 180 1.09 19.31 -17.13
N GLN A 181 0.21 19.88 -17.95
CA GLN A 181 0.50 21.06 -18.76
C GLN A 181 0.94 22.25 -17.87
N GLY A 182 2.00 22.96 -18.24
CA GLY A 182 2.51 24.14 -17.53
C GLY A 182 3.48 23.85 -16.37
N VAL A 183 3.91 22.60 -16.17
CA VAL A 183 4.87 22.21 -15.10
C VAL A 183 6.30 22.53 -15.53
N SER A 184 7.05 23.21 -14.67
CA SER A 184 8.47 23.51 -14.87
C SER A 184 9.38 22.43 -14.28
N VAL A 185 10.45 22.08 -15.01
CA VAL A 185 11.43 21.03 -14.69
C VAL A 185 12.86 21.51 -14.98
N GLU A 186 13.83 21.02 -14.21
CA GLU A 186 15.26 21.27 -14.44
C GLU A 186 15.76 20.39 -15.59
N VAL A 187 16.56 20.91 -16.51
CA VAL A 187 17.15 20.16 -17.63
C VAL A 187 18.55 19.73 -17.26
N LEU A 188 18.73 18.42 -17.07
CA LEU A 188 20.01 17.80 -16.70
C LEU A 188 20.85 17.44 -17.91
N ASP A 189 20.20 17.02 -19.00
CA ASP A 189 20.84 16.71 -20.28
C ASP A 189 19.86 17.01 -21.43
N ASN A 190 20.32 17.82 -22.38
CA ASN A 190 19.55 18.25 -23.56
C ASN A 190 20.16 17.73 -24.87
N SER A 191 21.15 16.82 -24.81
CA SER A 191 21.98 16.41 -25.96
C SER A 191 21.27 15.48 -26.95
N ASN A 192 20.35 14.63 -26.50
CA ASN A 192 19.52 13.78 -27.36
C ASN A 192 18.50 14.62 -28.15
N ALA A 193 18.31 14.38 -29.45
CA ALA A 193 17.50 15.24 -30.32
C ALA A 193 15.98 15.22 -30.07
N GLU A 194 15.40 14.10 -29.60
CA GLU A 194 13.94 13.96 -29.42
C GLU A 194 13.50 13.93 -27.95
N TRP A 195 14.41 13.61 -27.03
CA TRP A 195 14.14 13.50 -25.60
C TRP A 195 15.05 14.42 -24.78
N VAL A 196 14.50 15.04 -23.73
CA VAL A 196 15.23 15.88 -22.77
C VAL A 196 15.30 15.12 -21.45
N LYS A 197 16.49 14.95 -20.87
CA LYS A 197 16.59 14.46 -19.48
C LYS A 197 16.31 15.61 -18.53
N VAL A 198 15.29 15.45 -17.71
CA VAL A 198 14.80 16.46 -16.78
C VAL A 198 14.64 15.91 -15.37
N ARG A 199 14.71 16.82 -14.39
CA ARG A 199 14.41 16.57 -12.97
C ARG A 199 13.21 17.40 -12.55
N THR A 200 12.24 16.76 -11.90
CA THR A 200 11.09 17.45 -11.31
C THR A 200 11.49 18.19 -10.02
N SER A 201 10.65 19.11 -9.56
CA SER A 201 10.81 19.74 -8.24
C SER A 201 10.76 18.73 -7.07
N SER A 202 10.15 17.55 -7.27
CA SER A 202 10.18 16.42 -6.33
C SER A 202 11.49 15.61 -6.37
N GLY A 203 12.46 15.98 -7.21
CA GLY A 203 13.75 15.31 -7.34
C GLY A 203 13.74 14.06 -8.23
N GLN A 204 12.62 13.72 -8.89
CA GLN A 204 12.54 12.56 -9.78
C GLN A 204 13.14 12.90 -11.15
N GLU A 205 14.10 12.09 -11.59
CA GLU A 205 14.77 12.23 -12.88
C GLU A 205 14.18 11.29 -13.93
N GLY A 206 14.07 11.77 -15.17
CA GLY A 206 13.71 10.95 -16.31
C GLY A 206 13.80 11.73 -17.62
N TYR A 207 13.27 11.15 -18.69
CA TYR A 207 13.29 11.72 -20.03
C TYR A 207 11.87 12.08 -20.47
N CYS A 208 11.70 13.30 -20.97
CA CYS A 208 10.45 13.80 -21.54
C CYS A 208 10.63 14.08 -23.03
N ASN A 209 9.59 13.82 -23.82
CA ASN A 209 9.64 14.07 -25.26
C ASN A 209 9.66 15.59 -25.55
N ARG A 210 10.67 16.04 -26.30
CA ARG A 210 11.01 17.46 -26.49
C ARG A 210 9.92 18.26 -27.19
N THR A 211 9.15 17.65 -28.08
CA THR A 211 8.05 18.30 -28.80
C THR A 211 7.06 18.97 -27.85
N TYR A 212 6.85 18.35 -26.68
CA TYR A 212 5.92 18.78 -25.64
C TYR A 212 6.61 19.57 -24.50
N LEU A 213 7.88 19.94 -24.65
CA LEU A 213 8.59 20.85 -23.74
C LEU A 213 8.87 22.20 -24.41
N SER A 214 8.84 23.24 -23.60
CA SER A 214 9.33 24.59 -23.89
C SER A 214 10.59 24.81 -23.06
N VAL A 215 11.76 24.48 -23.63
CA VAL A 215 13.06 24.63 -22.95
C VAL A 215 13.44 26.10 -22.92
N SER A 216 13.80 26.61 -21.75
CA SER A 216 14.29 27.97 -21.55
C SER A 216 15.73 28.07 -22.07
N GLU A 217 15.95 28.88 -23.10
CA GLU A 217 17.29 29.20 -23.59
C GLU A 217 17.70 30.60 -23.14
N THR A 218 18.91 30.71 -22.58
CA THR A 218 19.59 31.99 -22.36
C THR A 218 20.61 32.16 -23.49
N SER A 219 20.24 32.92 -24.52
CA SER A 219 21.10 33.20 -25.68
C SER A 219 21.94 34.45 -25.43
N ALA A 220 23.21 34.43 -25.86
CA ALA A 220 24.00 35.66 -26.00
C ALA A 220 23.58 36.42 -27.26
N SER A 221 23.74 37.74 -27.24
CA SER A 221 23.04 38.71 -28.10
C SER A 221 23.53 38.77 -29.55
N ASP A 222 22.62 39.12 -30.48
CA ASP A 222 22.73 40.42 -31.16
C ASP A 222 21.39 40.96 -31.71
N SER A 223 21.42 42.15 -32.33
CA SER A 223 20.40 43.18 -32.17
C SER A 223 19.26 43.31 -33.23
N ALA A 224 18.22 44.08 -32.82
CA ALA A 224 17.25 44.88 -33.60
C ALA A 224 15.87 44.27 -34.00
N GLY A 225 14.80 45.00 -33.67
CA GLY A 225 13.41 44.76 -34.13
C GLY A 225 12.34 45.07 -33.06
N ALA A 226 11.72 46.25 -33.11
CA ALA A 226 10.78 46.71 -32.08
C ALA A 226 9.32 46.24 -32.27
N SER A 227 8.56 46.09 -31.17
CA SER A 227 7.25 46.77 -30.97
C SER A 227 6.60 46.52 -29.60
N ASN A 228 5.97 47.59 -29.08
CA ASN A 228 4.96 47.67 -28.00
C ASN A 228 3.87 46.58 -28.07
N SER A 229 3.14 46.17 -27.03
CA SER A 229 3.05 46.55 -25.60
C SER A 229 2.26 45.41 -24.87
N ASN A 230 1.86 45.43 -23.59
CA ASN A 230 1.79 46.47 -22.56
C ASN A 230 1.84 45.85 -21.14
N ALA A 231 1.93 46.67 -20.09
CA ALA A 231 1.73 46.26 -18.69
C ALA A 231 0.38 46.77 -18.15
N GLY A 232 -0.35 45.92 -17.42
CA GLY A 232 -1.61 46.24 -16.76
C GLY A 232 -1.53 46.03 -15.25
N THR A 233 -1.08 47.05 -14.51
CA THR A 233 -1.11 47.07 -13.06
C THR A 233 -2.51 47.39 -12.53
N THR A 234 -3.05 46.57 -11.63
CA THR A 234 -4.26 46.90 -10.85
C THR A 234 -3.99 46.70 -9.36
N ALA A 235 -4.50 47.62 -8.54
CA ALA A 235 -4.18 47.74 -7.12
C ALA A 235 -4.59 46.51 -6.30
N GLY A 236 -3.74 46.13 -5.33
CA GLY A 236 -3.91 44.92 -4.53
C GLY A 236 -5.05 45.03 -3.52
N LEU A 237 -6.03 44.13 -3.63
CA LEU A 237 -7.00 43.84 -2.58
C LEU A 237 -6.27 43.33 -1.32
N THR A 238 -6.70 43.73 -0.14
CA THR A 238 -6.18 43.22 1.14
C THR A 238 -7.22 42.36 1.85
N ALA A 239 -6.77 41.30 2.53
CA ALA A 239 -7.63 40.42 3.30
C ALA A 239 -7.07 40.20 4.71
N THR A 240 -7.96 40.02 5.68
CA THR A 240 -7.62 39.70 7.06
C THR A 240 -7.88 38.22 7.33
N VAL A 241 -6.92 37.54 7.95
CA VAL A 241 -6.98 36.12 8.29
C VAL A 241 -7.87 35.93 9.52
N LYS A 242 -9.03 35.26 9.37
CA LYS A 242 -10.05 35.14 10.43
C LYS A 242 -9.68 34.17 11.56
N GLU A 243 -8.88 33.16 11.25
CA GLU A 243 -8.34 32.12 12.15
C GLU A 243 -6.99 31.61 11.63
N ASN A 244 -6.22 30.83 12.40
CA ASN A 244 -4.89 30.38 11.98
C ASN A 244 -4.94 29.58 10.66
N LEU A 245 -4.46 30.19 9.57
CA LEU A 245 -4.74 29.75 8.20
C LEU A 245 -3.48 29.27 7.49
N ASN A 246 -3.52 28.02 7.01
CA ASN A 246 -2.41 27.44 6.25
C ASN A 246 -2.32 28.04 4.84
N LEU A 247 -1.18 28.66 4.55
CA LEU A 247 -0.76 29.06 3.21
C LEU A 247 -0.08 27.87 2.54
N ARG A 248 -0.60 27.44 1.39
CA ARG A 248 -0.20 26.21 0.69
C ARG A 248 0.31 26.52 -0.71
N GLU A 249 1.01 25.56 -1.31
CA GLU A 249 1.55 25.67 -2.67
C GLU A 249 0.48 25.68 -3.77
N GLY A 250 -0.74 25.20 -3.47
CA GLY A 250 -1.85 25.14 -4.42
C GLY A 250 -3.23 25.23 -3.77
N ALA A 251 -4.26 25.39 -4.60
CA ALA A 251 -5.66 25.57 -4.21
C ALA A 251 -6.30 24.22 -3.81
N GLY A 252 -5.94 23.69 -2.64
CA GLY A 252 -6.52 22.46 -2.11
C GLY A 252 -5.90 21.99 -0.79
N PRO A 253 -6.60 21.16 0.01
CA PRO A 253 -6.11 20.70 1.31
C PRO A 253 -4.96 19.69 1.21
N SER A 254 -4.75 19.08 0.04
CA SER A 254 -3.68 18.10 -0.24
C SER A 254 -2.32 18.72 -0.55
N TYR A 255 -2.24 20.03 -0.83
CA TYR A 255 -0.96 20.70 -1.11
C TYR A 255 -0.16 20.96 0.17
N ALA A 256 1.18 20.92 0.06
CA ALA A 256 2.07 21.17 1.18
C ALA A 256 1.83 22.56 1.81
N ILE A 257 1.96 22.63 3.13
CA ILE A 257 1.84 23.88 3.89
C ILE A 257 3.18 24.59 3.81
N ILE A 258 3.23 25.73 3.12
CA ILE A 258 4.40 26.61 3.08
C ILE A 258 4.61 27.22 4.47
N LYS A 259 3.52 27.72 5.08
CA LYS A 259 3.47 28.21 6.47
C LYS A 259 2.04 28.38 6.97
N THR A 260 1.87 28.49 8.29
CA THR A 260 0.60 28.92 8.90
C THR A 260 0.65 30.42 9.19
N MET A 261 -0.41 31.14 8.80
CA MET A 261 -0.60 32.56 9.06
C MET A 261 -1.46 32.73 10.33
N PRO A 262 -1.09 33.57 11.30
CA PRO A 262 -1.87 33.72 12.53
C PRO A 262 -3.18 34.49 12.31
N LYS A 263 -4.18 34.23 13.16
CA LYS A 263 -5.42 35.01 13.25
C LYS A 263 -5.11 36.51 13.38
N GLY A 264 -5.77 37.33 12.57
CA GLY A 264 -5.57 38.78 12.49
C GLY A 264 -4.48 39.24 11.52
N ALA A 265 -3.72 38.33 10.89
CA ALA A 265 -2.72 38.71 9.89
C ALA A 265 -3.38 39.34 8.64
N THR A 266 -2.79 40.42 8.14
CA THR A 266 -3.19 41.06 6.87
C THR A 266 -2.34 40.54 5.72
N VAL A 267 -2.98 40.20 4.60
CA VAL A 267 -2.33 39.69 3.38
C VAL A 267 -2.83 40.42 2.14
N THR A 268 -2.02 40.48 1.09
CA THR A 268 -2.43 41.01 -0.23
C THR A 268 -2.97 39.88 -1.10
N VAL A 269 -4.17 40.01 -1.63
CA VAL A 269 -4.74 39.04 -2.58
C VAL A 269 -4.17 39.31 -3.98
N ILE A 270 -3.56 38.29 -4.56
CA ILE A 270 -2.97 38.33 -5.91
C ILE A 270 -3.98 37.80 -6.95
N ASP A 271 -4.69 36.74 -6.62
CA ASP A 271 -5.69 36.11 -7.48
C ASP A 271 -6.86 35.59 -6.64
N ASN A 272 -8.07 36.00 -7.02
CA ASN A 272 -9.32 35.67 -6.35
C ASN A 272 -10.30 34.91 -7.27
N SER A 273 -9.84 34.42 -8.42
CA SER A 273 -10.69 33.81 -9.47
C SER A 273 -11.22 32.41 -9.12
N HIS A 274 -10.47 31.62 -8.36
CA HIS A 274 -10.87 30.26 -7.98
C HIS A 274 -12.05 30.26 -6.98
N SER A 275 -12.99 29.32 -7.08
CA SER A 275 -14.25 29.36 -6.33
C SER A 275 -14.07 29.35 -4.80
N THR A 276 -13.18 28.51 -4.28
CA THR A 276 -13.00 28.29 -2.82
C THR A 276 -11.62 28.67 -2.26
N TRP A 277 -10.68 29.12 -3.09
CA TRP A 277 -9.30 29.43 -2.68
C TRP A 277 -8.85 30.78 -3.25
N ALA A 278 -8.02 31.51 -2.53
CA ALA A 278 -7.39 32.74 -3.01
C ALA A 278 -5.86 32.58 -2.99
N LYS A 279 -5.18 33.11 -4.01
CA LYS A 279 -3.72 33.25 -4.02
C LYS A 279 -3.37 34.58 -3.37
N ILE A 280 -2.55 34.53 -2.33
CA ILE A 280 -2.18 35.71 -1.53
C ILE A 280 -0.66 35.86 -1.41
N ARG A 281 -0.23 37.05 -1.00
CA ARG A 281 1.14 37.38 -0.60
C ARG A 281 1.14 37.86 0.85
N THR A 282 2.00 37.27 1.68
CA THR A 282 2.24 37.72 3.07
C THR A 282 3.22 38.91 3.11
N SER A 283 3.31 39.59 4.24
CA SER A 283 4.18 40.76 4.45
C SER A 283 5.68 40.48 4.29
N ASP A 284 6.11 39.22 4.43
CA ASP A 284 7.48 38.75 4.17
C ASP A 284 7.74 38.39 2.69
N GLY A 285 6.77 38.61 1.80
CA GLY A 285 6.87 38.33 0.36
C GLY A 285 6.47 36.91 -0.06
N THR A 286 6.21 35.98 0.87
CA THR A 286 5.81 34.60 0.55
C THR A 286 4.49 34.59 -0.23
N VAL A 287 4.41 33.81 -1.31
CA VAL A 287 3.21 33.66 -2.15
C VAL A 287 2.69 32.23 -2.08
N GLY A 288 1.38 32.08 -1.90
CA GLY A 288 0.72 30.77 -1.91
C GLY A 288 -0.80 30.90 -1.97
N CYS A 289 -1.51 29.77 -1.93
CA CYS A 289 -2.95 29.69 -1.91
C CYS A 289 -3.48 29.33 -0.51
N CYS A 290 -4.57 29.95 -0.08
CA CYS A 290 -5.30 29.60 1.14
C CYS A 290 -6.81 29.60 0.90
N SER A 291 -7.58 28.90 1.76
CA SER A 291 -9.03 28.81 1.59
C SER A 291 -9.70 30.15 1.86
N LYS A 292 -10.64 30.53 0.99
CA LYS A 292 -11.42 31.79 1.12
C LYS A 292 -12.29 31.82 2.35
N GLU A 293 -12.74 30.67 2.84
CA GLU A 293 -13.63 30.58 4.00
C GLU A 293 -13.00 31.18 5.28
N PHE A 294 -11.66 31.22 5.35
CA PHE A 294 -10.87 31.78 6.46
C PHE A 294 -10.28 33.17 6.17
N LEU A 295 -10.56 33.76 5.00
CA LEU A 295 -10.24 35.16 4.70
C LEU A 295 -11.47 36.05 4.90
N ASP A 296 -11.22 37.27 5.34
CA ASP A 296 -12.11 38.41 5.24
C ASP A 296 -11.54 39.38 4.20
N ILE A 297 -12.04 39.31 2.96
CA ILE A 297 -11.51 40.09 1.83
C ILE A 297 -12.19 41.45 1.84
N GLN A 298 -11.45 42.47 2.28
CA GLN A 298 -11.93 43.84 2.40
C GLN A 298 -11.95 44.49 1.01
N ALA A 299 -13.11 44.41 0.34
CA ALA A 299 -13.38 45.20 -0.86
C ALA A 299 -13.55 46.67 -0.47
N SER A 300 -12.80 47.59 -1.07
CA SER A 300 -13.04 49.02 -0.91
C SER A 300 -14.43 49.38 -1.41
N SER A 301 -15.31 49.75 -0.50
CA SER A 301 -16.65 50.24 -0.80
C SER A 301 -16.61 51.72 -1.15
N THR A 302 -16.89 52.05 -2.41
CA THR A 302 -17.36 53.39 -2.80
C THR A 302 -18.88 53.41 -2.77
N THR A 303 -19.47 54.32 -2.00
CA THR A 303 -20.90 54.35 -1.67
C THR A 303 -21.77 55.13 -2.66
N SER A 304 -22.93 54.55 -3.03
CA SER A 304 -24.23 55.24 -3.30
C SER A 304 -24.35 56.24 -4.48
N PRO A 305 -25.57 56.65 -4.91
CA PRO A 305 -26.91 56.02 -4.79
C PRO A 305 -27.70 55.97 -6.14
N SER A 306 -28.77 55.16 -6.21
CA SER A 306 -30.03 55.55 -6.91
C SER A 306 -31.20 54.61 -6.59
N SER A 307 -32.42 55.14 -6.62
CA SER A 307 -33.65 54.53 -6.06
C SER A 307 -34.65 54.06 -7.16
N PRO A 308 -35.75 53.34 -6.81
CA PRO A 308 -36.52 52.52 -7.76
C PRO A 308 -37.83 53.16 -8.25
N PRO A 309 -38.58 52.45 -9.11
CA PRO A 309 -40.02 52.25 -8.92
C PRO A 309 -40.37 50.74 -8.88
N ALA A 310 -41.18 50.17 -7.99
CA ALA A 310 -42.48 50.54 -7.38
C ALA A 310 -43.65 49.74 -8.01
N GLY A 311 -44.49 49.12 -7.16
CA GLY A 311 -45.59 48.22 -7.52
C GLY A 311 -45.65 46.97 -6.63
N THR A 312 -45.83 47.06 -5.31
CA THR A 312 -47.13 47.03 -4.58
C THR A 312 -48.04 45.84 -4.90
N ALA A 313 -48.73 45.18 -3.97
CA ALA A 313 -48.64 45.01 -2.50
C ALA A 313 -49.81 44.10 -2.09
N ASP A 314 -49.65 43.19 -1.12
CA ASP A 314 -50.58 43.12 0.03
C ASP A 314 -49.98 42.30 1.18
N SER A 315 -50.53 42.46 2.39
CA SER A 315 -50.02 41.90 3.65
C SER A 315 -50.97 40.85 4.25
N ALA A 316 -50.41 39.83 4.89
CA ALA A 316 -51.11 39.09 5.95
C ALA A 316 -50.12 38.51 6.98
N THR A 317 -50.41 38.70 8.26
CA THR A 317 -49.53 38.38 9.41
C THR A 317 -49.80 37.01 10.05
N SER A 318 -48.74 36.43 10.65
CA SER A 318 -48.76 35.39 11.70
C SER A 318 -49.30 34.00 11.29
N SER A 319 -48.70 32.86 11.64
CA SER A 319 -48.12 32.47 12.92
C SER A 319 -47.13 31.32 12.73
N GLY A 320 -46.00 31.34 13.43
CA GLY A 320 -44.95 30.33 13.26
C GLY A 320 -45.25 29.01 13.96
N SER A 321 -45.32 27.91 13.21
CA SER A 321 -45.04 26.57 13.70
C SER A 321 -43.68 26.13 13.13
N ASN A 322 -42.67 26.01 14.01
CA ASN A 322 -41.32 25.60 13.61
C ASN A 322 -41.28 24.10 13.27
N LEU A 323 -41.70 23.76 12.06
CA LEU A 323 -41.50 22.43 11.49
C LEU A 323 -40.00 22.21 11.28
N THR A 324 -39.49 21.06 11.72
CA THR A 324 -38.11 20.62 11.43
C THR A 324 -38.12 19.55 10.35
N ALA A 325 -37.09 19.54 9.52
CA ALA A 325 -36.91 18.52 8.50
C ALA A 325 -35.48 18.00 8.50
N THR A 326 -35.34 16.70 8.24
CA THR A 326 -34.03 16.04 8.14
C THR A 326 -33.83 15.52 6.73
N ALA A 327 -32.68 15.81 6.11
CA ALA A 327 -32.35 15.29 4.78
C ALA A 327 -32.09 13.77 4.83
N LYS A 328 -32.77 13.01 3.96
CA LYS A 328 -32.62 11.55 3.86
C LYS A 328 -31.31 11.13 3.18
N GLU A 329 -30.84 11.97 2.26
CA GLU A 329 -29.63 11.80 1.48
C GLU A 329 -29.05 13.18 1.09
N SER A 330 -27.95 13.22 0.34
CA SER A 330 -27.36 14.48 -0.14
C SER A 330 -28.29 15.18 -1.14
N VAL A 331 -28.81 16.36 -0.81
CA VAL A 331 -29.81 17.07 -1.62
C VAL A 331 -29.45 18.55 -1.82
N ALA A 332 -29.66 19.05 -3.03
CA ALA A 332 -29.37 20.44 -3.38
C ALA A 332 -30.40 21.42 -2.78
N LEU A 333 -29.91 22.42 -2.03
CA LEU A 333 -30.64 23.61 -1.60
C LEU A 333 -30.51 24.68 -2.69
N ARG A 334 -31.63 25.13 -3.27
CA ARG A 334 -31.66 26.02 -4.46
C ARG A 334 -32.24 27.40 -4.16
N SER A 335 -31.92 28.38 -5.02
CA SER A 335 -32.42 29.75 -4.93
C SER A 335 -33.92 29.90 -5.24
N GLY A 336 -34.55 28.91 -5.86
CA GLY A 336 -35.98 28.87 -6.17
C GLY A 336 -36.55 27.46 -6.26
N ALA A 337 -37.88 27.34 -6.26
CA ALA A 337 -38.61 26.08 -6.23
C ALA A 337 -38.64 25.36 -7.60
N GLY A 338 -37.49 24.92 -8.10
CA GLY A 338 -37.38 24.17 -9.34
C GLY A 338 -35.96 23.72 -9.70
N PRO A 339 -35.80 22.72 -10.59
CA PRO A 339 -34.49 22.16 -10.94
C PRO A 339 -33.61 23.12 -11.74
N SER A 340 -34.18 24.17 -12.35
CA SER A 340 -33.50 25.20 -13.14
C SER A 340 -32.90 26.34 -12.31
N TYR A 341 -33.15 26.39 -11.00
CA TYR A 341 -32.60 27.42 -10.11
C TYR A 341 -31.24 27.02 -9.55
N ASP A 342 -30.35 28.00 -9.38
CA ASP A 342 -28.98 27.79 -8.89
C ASP A 342 -28.93 27.05 -7.55
N VAL A 343 -27.94 26.18 -7.40
CA VAL A 343 -27.65 25.48 -6.14
C VAL A 343 -26.88 26.43 -5.23
N ILE A 344 -27.48 26.83 -4.12
CA ILE A 344 -26.84 27.64 -3.08
C ILE A 344 -25.83 26.79 -2.32
N ARG A 345 -26.24 25.58 -1.91
CA ARG A 345 -25.40 24.58 -1.25
C ARG A 345 -26.05 23.19 -1.33
N VAL A 346 -25.33 22.17 -0.87
CA VAL A 346 -25.88 20.83 -0.63
C VAL A 346 -26.17 20.67 0.87
N LEU A 347 -27.31 20.05 1.18
CA LEU A 347 -27.62 19.50 2.50
C LEU A 347 -27.14 18.06 2.53
N PHE A 348 -26.43 17.66 3.57
CA PHE A 348 -25.92 16.29 3.71
C PHE A 348 -26.91 15.35 4.41
N PRO A 349 -26.78 14.02 4.26
CA PRO A 349 -27.68 13.07 4.92
C PRO A 349 -27.68 13.30 6.44
N GLN A 350 -28.88 13.28 7.04
CA GLN A 350 -29.14 13.60 8.44
C GLN A 350 -28.93 15.07 8.86
N GLU A 351 -28.61 15.98 7.95
CA GLU A 351 -28.61 17.42 8.24
C GLU A 351 -30.04 17.90 8.56
N THR A 352 -30.22 18.51 9.73
CA THR A 352 -31.51 19.03 10.21
C THR A 352 -31.65 20.51 9.90
N VAL A 353 -32.78 20.88 9.30
CA VAL A 353 -33.12 22.24 8.86
C VAL A 353 -34.49 22.66 9.38
N THR A 354 -34.71 23.95 9.56
CA THR A 354 -36.04 24.51 9.88
C THR A 354 -36.81 24.71 8.58
N VAL A 355 -38.03 24.20 8.47
CA VAL A 355 -38.91 24.48 7.33
C VAL A 355 -39.61 25.81 7.56
N THR A 356 -39.26 26.81 6.75
CA THR A 356 -39.80 28.18 6.84
C THR A 356 -41.05 28.38 5.98
N ASP A 357 -41.23 27.57 4.93
CA ASP A 357 -42.45 27.53 4.12
C ASP A 357 -42.61 26.13 3.49
N ASN A 358 -43.77 25.51 3.69
CA ASN A 358 -44.10 24.18 3.19
C ASN A 358 -45.29 24.19 2.20
N SER A 359 -45.73 25.36 1.75
CA SER A 359 -46.95 25.55 0.92
C SER A 359 -46.84 24.99 -0.50
N HIS A 360 -45.64 25.06 -1.11
CA HIS A 360 -45.41 24.59 -2.47
C HIS A 360 -45.55 23.06 -2.58
N ALA A 361 -46.15 22.54 -3.66
CA ALA A 361 -46.55 21.12 -3.74
C ALA A 361 -45.36 20.13 -3.61
N THR A 362 -44.25 20.38 -4.29
CA THR A 362 -43.10 19.45 -4.43
C THR A 362 -41.80 19.93 -3.78
N TRP A 363 -41.76 21.17 -3.28
CA TRP A 363 -40.57 21.79 -2.68
C TRP A 363 -40.94 22.42 -1.34
N ALA A 364 -40.00 22.44 -0.40
CA ALA A 364 -40.13 23.18 0.86
C ALA A 364 -39.03 24.24 0.91
N LYS A 365 -39.36 25.46 1.35
CA LYS A 365 -38.35 26.46 1.73
C LYS A 365 -37.84 26.11 3.12
N ILE A 366 -36.53 25.98 3.24
CA ILE A 366 -35.87 25.63 4.49
C ILE A 366 -34.82 26.68 4.85
N LYS A 367 -34.43 26.68 6.12
CA LYS A 367 -33.34 27.46 6.69
C LYS A 367 -32.36 26.54 7.40
N THR A 368 -31.08 26.60 7.03
CA THR A 368 -29.99 25.88 7.69
C THR A 368 -29.54 26.61 8.96
N SER A 369 -28.76 25.92 9.80
CA SER A 369 -28.25 26.44 11.08
C SER A 369 -27.31 27.64 10.93
N ASP A 370 -26.67 27.81 9.76
CA ASP A 370 -25.87 28.99 9.38
C ASP A 370 -26.74 30.20 8.94
N GLY A 371 -28.06 30.06 8.92
CA GLY A 371 -29.01 31.09 8.51
C GLY A 371 -29.31 31.15 7.00
N THR A 372 -28.69 30.31 6.17
CA THR A 372 -28.95 30.25 4.72
C THR A 372 -30.36 29.75 4.44
N GLU A 373 -31.11 30.44 3.59
CA GLU A 373 -32.46 30.05 3.16
C GLU A 373 -32.48 29.62 1.70
N GLY A 374 -33.27 28.60 1.38
CA GLY A 374 -33.47 28.13 0.01
C GLY A 374 -34.53 27.04 -0.10
N TYR A 375 -34.76 26.54 -1.31
CA TYR A 375 -35.76 25.52 -1.62
C TYR A 375 -35.12 24.14 -1.78
N CYS A 376 -35.69 23.14 -1.12
CA CYS A 376 -35.28 21.73 -1.19
C CYS A 376 -36.48 20.85 -1.56
N MET A 377 -36.24 19.80 -2.35
CA MET A 377 -37.32 18.94 -2.88
C MET A 377 -37.84 17.99 -1.78
N LYS A 378 -39.16 17.96 -1.55
CA LYS A 378 -39.74 17.31 -0.35
C LYS A 378 -39.47 15.81 -0.25
N GLN A 379 -39.33 15.12 -1.38
CA GLN A 379 -39.09 13.67 -1.39
C GLN A 379 -37.81 13.27 -0.63
N TYR A 380 -36.80 14.14 -0.63
CA TYR A 380 -35.52 13.95 0.05
C TYR A 380 -35.49 14.45 1.50
N LEU A 381 -36.62 14.96 2.00
CA LEU A 381 -36.77 15.44 3.37
C LEU A 381 -37.72 14.53 4.17
N THR A 382 -37.43 14.37 5.46
CA THR A 382 -38.36 13.85 6.46
C THR A 382 -38.81 15.02 7.32
N ILE A 383 -40.00 15.55 7.06
CA ILE A 383 -40.57 16.70 7.79
C ILE A 383 -41.34 16.19 9.01
N GLN A 384 -40.99 16.68 10.20
CA GLN A 384 -41.65 16.33 11.47
C GLN A 384 -42.53 17.49 11.94
N ALA A 385 -43.73 17.16 12.41
CA ALA A 385 -44.63 18.09 13.08
C ALA A 385 -44.60 17.83 14.59
N SER A 386 -44.41 18.86 15.41
CA SER A 386 -44.46 18.74 16.87
C SER A 386 -45.90 18.54 17.34
N THR A 387 -46.13 17.50 18.14
CA THR A 387 -47.37 17.32 18.92
C THR A 387 -47.07 17.49 20.41
N THR A 388 -47.83 18.37 21.06
CA THR A 388 -47.72 18.66 22.49
C THR A 388 -48.81 17.95 23.30
N GLY A 389 -48.42 17.09 24.24
CA GLY A 389 -49.08 17.02 25.55
C GLY A 389 -50.17 15.96 25.81
N THR A 390 -49.86 15.09 26.78
CA THR A 390 -50.74 14.53 27.83
C THR A 390 -51.77 13.41 27.54
N GLY A 391 -51.65 12.35 28.34
CA GLY A 391 -52.60 11.24 28.51
C GLY A 391 -52.00 10.19 29.45
N SER A 392 -52.65 9.91 30.60
CA SER A 392 -52.09 9.12 31.72
C SER A 392 -52.47 7.63 31.67
N GLU A 393 -51.73 6.86 32.48
CA GLU A 393 -51.89 5.46 32.90
C GLU A 393 -51.40 4.34 31.94
N THR A 394 -50.84 3.22 32.42
CA THR A 394 -50.50 2.80 33.81
C THR A 394 -49.08 2.16 33.88
N GLY A 395 -48.56 1.91 35.09
CA GLY A 395 -47.15 1.55 35.31
C GLY A 395 -46.73 0.10 35.08
N ASN A 396 -45.43 -0.08 34.78
CA ASN A 396 -44.63 -1.14 35.39
C ASN A 396 -43.18 -0.66 35.56
N SER A 397 -42.55 -1.00 36.69
CA SER A 397 -41.30 -0.35 37.13
C SER A 397 -40.04 -1.08 36.69
N ASN A 398 -39.17 -0.38 35.97
CA ASN A 398 -37.72 -0.65 35.93
C ASN A 398 -37.00 0.70 35.88
N GLY A 399 -36.05 0.92 36.79
CA GLY A 399 -35.40 2.22 36.96
C GLY A 399 -34.54 2.61 35.76
N ASP A 400 -34.92 3.68 35.07
CA ASP A 400 -34.21 4.20 33.89
C ASP A 400 -32.83 4.74 34.31
N GLN A 401 -31.75 4.19 33.74
CA GLN A 401 -30.38 4.57 34.12
C GLN A 401 -29.87 5.67 33.18
N THR A 402 -29.85 6.90 33.68
CA THR A 402 -29.38 8.06 32.93
C THR A 402 -27.85 8.10 32.82
N ILE A 403 -27.34 8.33 31.61
CA ILE A 403 -25.92 8.65 31.41
C ILE A 403 -25.65 10.03 32.03
N THR A 404 -24.62 10.11 32.86
CA THR A 404 -24.28 11.31 33.65
C THR A 404 -22.87 11.82 33.39
N GLY A 405 -22.01 11.00 32.77
CA GLY A 405 -20.64 11.38 32.46
C GLY A 405 -19.87 10.29 31.74
N ALA A 406 -18.55 10.48 31.61
CA ALA A 406 -17.61 9.49 31.11
C ALA A 406 -16.21 9.72 31.70
N THR A 407 -15.34 8.71 31.67
CA THR A 407 -13.93 8.80 32.09
C THR A 407 -13.01 8.33 30.97
N VAL A 408 -11.93 9.07 30.69
CA VAL A 408 -10.95 8.72 29.64
C VAL A 408 -10.13 7.48 30.02
N THR A 409 -10.11 6.47 29.15
CA THR A 409 -9.40 5.18 29.37
C THR A 409 -8.03 5.12 28.68
N ALA A 410 -7.83 5.90 27.61
CA ALA A 410 -6.55 5.99 26.88
C ALA A 410 -5.54 6.92 27.59
N ASP A 411 -4.24 6.69 27.37
CA ASP A 411 -3.17 7.50 27.97
C ASP A 411 -3.25 8.98 27.55
N ALA A 412 -3.60 9.23 26.29
CA ALA A 412 -3.96 10.54 25.76
C ALA A 412 -5.06 10.44 24.69
N LEU A 413 -6.21 11.08 24.92
CA LEU A 413 -7.37 11.11 24.03
C LEU A 413 -7.58 12.51 23.43
N ARG A 414 -7.82 12.59 22.12
CA ARG A 414 -8.15 13.84 21.43
C ARG A 414 -9.63 14.17 21.58
N LEU A 415 -9.95 15.28 22.24
CA LEU A 415 -11.27 15.93 22.17
C LEU A 415 -11.35 16.65 20.82
N ARG A 416 -12.42 16.44 20.04
CA ARG A 416 -12.57 16.98 18.68
C ARG A 416 -13.79 17.89 18.52
N SER A 417 -13.84 18.68 17.46
CA SER A 417 -14.97 19.57 17.18
C SER A 417 -16.22 18.82 16.68
N GLY A 418 -16.07 17.59 16.16
CA GLY A 418 -17.16 16.76 15.67
C GLY A 418 -16.89 15.24 15.79
N PRO A 419 -17.91 14.39 15.56
CA PRO A 419 -17.87 12.94 15.75
C PRO A 419 -17.10 12.24 14.61
N GLY A 420 -15.77 12.18 14.71
CA GLY A 420 -14.92 11.52 13.71
C GLY A 420 -13.45 11.95 13.80
N THR A 421 -12.54 11.14 13.24
CA THR A 421 -11.09 11.46 13.26
C THR A 421 -10.69 12.60 12.30
N GLN A 422 -11.58 12.94 11.36
CA GLN A 422 -11.43 14.03 10.39
C GLN A 422 -11.73 15.43 10.95
N TYR A 423 -12.37 15.54 12.12
CA TYR A 423 -12.67 16.83 12.76
C TYR A 423 -11.48 17.34 13.59
N ASP A 424 -11.30 18.65 13.68
CA ASP A 424 -10.17 19.28 14.37
C ASP A 424 -10.06 18.89 15.84
N GLN A 425 -8.82 18.81 16.34
CA GLN A 425 -8.53 18.57 17.74
C GLN A 425 -8.73 19.86 18.55
N VAL A 426 -9.73 19.87 19.43
CA VAL A 426 -10.05 20.96 20.36
C VAL A 426 -9.15 20.92 21.60
N ALA A 427 -8.88 19.71 22.12
CA ALA A 427 -8.00 19.52 23.27
C ALA A 427 -7.38 18.11 23.30
N MET A 428 -6.42 17.90 24.20
CA MET A 428 -5.92 16.58 24.57
C MET A 428 -6.31 16.31 26.03
N LEU A 429 -6.92 15.15 26.27
CA LEU A 429 -7.41 14.68 27.55
C LEU A 429 -6.52 13.54 28.02
N LEU A 430 -6.07 13.56 29.27
CA LEU A 430 -5.24 12.50 29.84
C LEU A 430 -6.09 11.38 30.44
N LYS A 431 -5.50 10.19 30.61
CA LYS A 431 -6.12 9.05 31.29
C LYS A 431 -6.72 9.44 32.64
N GLY A 432 -7.94 8.96 32.92
CA GLY A 432 -8.66 9.28 34.15
C GLY A 432 -9.37 10.63 34.15
N ALA A 433 -9.22 11.46 33.11
CA ALA A 433 -9.99 12.70 33.00
C ALA A 433 -11.50 12.42 32.97
N THR A 434 -12.26 13.13 33.80
CA THR A 434 -13.72 13.04 33.90
C THR A 434 -14.39 14.03 32.95
N LEU A 435 -15.54 13.61 32.43
CA LEU A 435 -16.27 14.28 31.36
C LEU A 435 -17.77 14.26 31.69
N THR A 436 -18.47 15.37 31.49
CA THR A 436 -19.93 15.39 31.46
C THR A 436 -20.39 14.99 30.06
N VAL A 437 -21.31 14.04 29.95
CA VAL A 437 -21.86 13.62 28.65
C VAL A 437 -23.05 14.50 28.30
N LEU A 438 -23.04 15.04 27.08
CA LEU A 438 -24.07 15.95 26.59
C LEU A 438 -24.98 15.32 25.53
N ASP A 439 -24.45 14.38 24.73
CA ASP A 439 -25.17 13.74 23.63
C ASP A 439 -24.48 12.43 23.23
N THR A 440 -25.26 11.34 23.17
CA THR A 440 -24.84 9.98 22.77
C THR A 440 -25.61 9.47 21.55
N SER A 441 -26.23 10.36 20.76
CA SER A 441 -26.99 9.99 19.56
C SER A 441 -26.12 9.38 18.46
N ASN A 442 -24.81 9.63 18.48
CA ASN A 442 -23.84 9.01 17.59
C ASN A 442 -23.24 7.72 18.21
N THR A 443 -23.23 6.64 17.43
CA THR A 443 -22.89 5.29 17.90
C THR A 443 -21.40 5.08 18.21
N GLU A 444 -20.51 5.89 17.63
CA GLU A 444 -19.04 5.73 17.74
C GLU A 444 -18.35 6.88 18.48
N TRP A 445 -19.04 8.02 18.63
CA TRP A 445 -18.51 9.24 19.25
C TRP A 445 -19.52 9.89 20.18
N THR A 446 -19.08 10.30 21.35
CA THR A 446 -19.90 10.96 22.36
C THR A 446 -19.56 12.44 22.44
N LYS A 447 -20.59 13.29 22.48
CA LYS A 447 -20.41 14.70 22.81
C LYS A 447 -20.23 14.85 24.32
N VAL A 448 -19.15 15.50 24.71
CA VAL A 448 -18.74 15.67 26.10
C VAL A 448 -18.37 17.11 26.39
N GLN A 449 -18.42 17.45 27.68
CA GLN A 449 -17.85 18.67 28.24
C GLN A 449 -16.79 18.31 29.29
N THR A 450 -15.66 19.00 29.25
CA THR A 450 -14.62 18.89 30.28
C THR A 450 -14.97 19.72 31.51
N THR A 451 -14.30 19.47 32.64
CA THR A 451 -14.39 20.30 33.86
C THR A 451 -14.05 21.79 33.63
N ASN A 452 -13.31 22.11 32.57
CA ASN A 452 -12.98 23.47 32.15
C ASN A 452 -14.01 24.05 31.14
N ASN A 453 -15.22 23.49 31.08
CA ASN A 453 -16.33 23.86 30.19
C ASN A 453 -16.08 23.71 28.68
N LEU A 454 -14.93 23.18 28.23
CA LEU A 454 -14.67 22.90 26.82
C LEU A 454 -15.54 21.74 26.33
N THR A 455 -16.35 21.99 25.30
CA THR A 455 -17.23 21.01 24.66
C THR A 455 -16.62 20.46 23.38
N GLY A 456 -16.79 19.16 23.12
CA GLY A 456 -16.36 18.50 21.90
C GLY A 456 -16.84 17.06 21.84
N TYR A 457 -16.28 16.27 20.92
CA TYR A 457 -16.56 14.86 20.74
C TYR A 457 -15.33 14.00 21.04
N VAL A 458 -15.56 12.86 21.68
CA VAL A 458 -14.55 11.83 21.98
C VAL A 458 -15.02 10.49 21.45
N SER A 459 -14.09 9.63 21.02
CA SER A 459 -14.45 8.29 20.55
C SER A 459 -14.88 7.40 21.72
N ASN A 460 -15.96 6.66 21.53
CA ASN A 460 -16.52 5.72 22.51
C ASN A 460 -15.52 4.59 22.86
N GLU A 461 -14.55 4.31 22.00
CA GLU A 461 -13.45 3.34 22.23
C GLU A 461 -12.54 3.74 23.41
N TYR A 462 -12.40 5.05 23.68
CA TYR A 462 -11.42 5.60 24.62
C TYR A 462 -12.05 6.27 25.85
N ILE A 463 -13.34 6.05 26.06
CA ILE A 463 -14.07 6.50 27.24
C ILE A 463 -14.90 5.39 27.88
N GLN A 464 -15.01 5.43 29.20
CA GLN A 464 -15.92 4.61 29.98
C GLN A 464 -17.08 5.46 30.46
N PHE A 465 -18.30 5.22 29.97
CA PHE A 465 -19.50 5.93 30.40
C PHE A 465 -19.78 5.77 31.90
N LEU A 466 -20.33 6.82 32.49
CA LEU A 466 -20.84 6.89 33.87
C LEU A 466 -22.38 6.97 33.86
N TYR A 467 -23.02 6.12 34.65
CA TYR A 467 -24.47 6.07 34.83
C TYR A 467 -24.82 6.45 36.27
N ASN A 468 -25.69 7.44 36.45
CA ASN A 468 -26.05 8.00 37.77
C ASN A 468 -24.83 8.28 38.70
N GLY A 469 -23.69 8.72 38.14
CA GLY A 469 -22.44 9.00 38.87
C GLY A 469 -21.52 7.78 39.13
N GLN A 470 -21.82 6.60 38.60
CA GLN A 470 -21.05 5.35 38.78
C GLN A 470 -20.42 4.88 37.46
N THR A 471 -19.23 4.27 37.48
CA THR A 471 -18.55 3.76 36.27
C THR A 471 -19.18 2.49 35.71
N GLY A 472 -19.63 2.55 34.44
CA GLY A 472 -20.07 1.40 33.64
C GLY A 472 -21.55 1.02 33.82
N VAL A 473 -22.22 0.62 32.73
CA VAL A 473 -23.47 -0.14 32.86
C VAL A 473 -23.10 -1.51 33.44
N PRO A 474 -23.68 -1.93 34.57
CA PRO A 474 -23.57 -3.31 35.01
C PRO A 474 -24.31 -4.22 34.03
N ALA A 475 -23.66 -5.28 33.53
CA ALA A 475 -24.32 -6.20 32.62
C ALA A 475 -25.51 -6.90 33.32
N ASN A 476 -26.65 -6.94 32.64
CA ASN A 476 -27.80 -7.79 33.02
C ASN A 476 -27.45 -9.27 32.86
N SER A 477 -26.61 -9.59 31.86
CA SER A 477 -26.04 -10.92 31.66
C SER A 477 -24.61 -10.82 31.11
N LEU A 478 -23.75 -11.72 31.58
CA LEU A 478 -22.35 -11.84 31.14
C LEU A 478 -22.08 -13.30 30.75
N ALA A 479 -21.50 -13.50 29.58
CA ALA A 479 -21.00 -14.79 29.11
C ALA A 479 -19.53 -14.66 28.69
N ILE A 480 -18.82 -15.80 28.73
CA ILE A 480 -17.45 -15.94 28.20
C ILE A 480 -17.42 -17.15 27.29
N SER A 481 -16.63 -17.10 26.22
CA SER A 481 -16.61 -18.16 25.20
C SER A 481 -15.96 -19.46 25.67
N ARG A 482 -15.19 -19.43 26.77
CA ARG A 482 -14.52 -20.60 27.37
C ARG A 482 -14.47 -20.50 28.88
N THR A 483 -14.67 -21.62 29.57
CA THR A 483 -14.46 -21.80 31.02
C THR A 483 -13.11 -22.43 31.36
N SER A 484 -12.37 -22.92 30.36
CA SER A 484 -10.97 -23.34 30.51
C SER A 484 -10.16 -23.24 29.22
N GLY A 485 -8.84 -23.18 29.38
CA GLY A 485 -7.89 -23.18 28.26
C GLY A 485 -6.47 -23.55 28.69
N THR A 486 -5.63 -23.84 27.70
CA THR A 486 -4.20 -24.12 27.87
C THR A 486 -3.41 -23.22 26.94
N VAL A 487 -2.29 -22.68 27.41
CA VAL A 487 -1.43 -21.78 26.62
C VAL A 487 0.03 -21.99 27.01
N SER A 488 0.95 -22.05 26.06
CA SER A 488 2.38 -22.12 26.37
C SER A 488 2.90 -20.78 26.89
N ALA A 489 3.89 -20.81 27.78
CA ALA A 489 4.53 -19.57 28.24
C ALA A 489 5.06 -18.75 27.05
N GLY A 490 4.83 -17.43 27.07
CA GLY A 490 5.10 -16.52 25.95
C GLY A 490 3.99 -16.42 24.90
N LYS A 491 3.00 -17.33 24.88
CA LYS A 491 1.79 -17.19 24.04
C LYS A 491 0.66 -16.47 24.77
N THR A 492 -0.29 -16.00 23.98
CA THR A 492 -1.55 -15.39 24.39
C THR A 492 -2.70 -16.28 23.93
N LEU A 493 -3.65 -16.56 24.82
CA LEU A 493 -4.93 -17.21 24.51
C LEU A 493 -6.00 -16.13 24.34
N TYR A 494 -6.74 -16.13 23.23
CA TYR A 494 -7.89 -15.23 23.07
C TYR A 494 -9.17 -15.90 23.57
N ILE A 495 -9.87 -15.25 24.50
CA ILE A 495 -11.26 -15.55 24.83
C ILE A 495 -12.11 -14.28 24.68
N LYS A 496 -13.38 -14.45 24.31
CA LYS A 496 -14.33 -13.35 24.18
C LYS A 496 -15.25 -13.36 25.39
N ALA A 497 -15.57 -12.17 25.88
CA ALA A 497 -16.70 -11.96 26.77
C ALA A 497 -17.79 -11.19 26.04
N THR A 498 -19.05 -11.54 26.29
CA THR A 498 -20.22 -10.86 25.76
C THR A 498 -21.12 -10.45 26.91
N ALA A 499 -21.57 -9.20 26.89
CA ALA A 499 -22.44 -8.63 27.91
C ALA A 499 -23.71 -8.06 27.29
N SER A 500 -24.80 -8.02 28.07
CA SER A 500 -26.05 -7.36 27.69
C SER A 500 -26.39 -6.26 28.71
N PRO A 501 -26.59 -4.99 28.29
CA PRO A 501 -26.39 -4.47 26.94
C PRO A 501 -24.91 -4.58 26.49
N SER A 502 -24.66 -4.54 25.18
CA SER A 502 -23.29 -4.63 24.63
C SER A 502 -22.37 -3.47 25.01
N THR A 503 -22.94 -2.39 25.58
CA THR A 503 -22.23 -1.24 26.15
C THR A 503 -21.78 -1.45 27.60
N ALA A 504 -22.13 -2.59 28.23
CA ALA A 504 -21.73 -2.90 29.60
C ALA A 504 -20.22 -3.15 29.70
N SER A 505 -19.58 -2.52 30.69
CA SER A 505 -18.13 -2.59 30.89
C SER A 505 -17.72 -3.93 31.49
N ILE A 506 -16.68 -4.55 30.94
CA ILE A 506 -16.14 -5.83 31.42
C ILE A 506 -14.74 -5.60 31.98
N THR A 507 -14.58 -5.75 33.29
CA THR A 507 -13.28 -5.74 33.97
C THR A 507 -12.71 -7.14 34.08
N TRP A 508 -11.40 -7.26 33.82
CA TRP A 508 -10.67 -8.53 33.82
C TRP A 508 -9.65 -8.58 34.96
N SER A 509 -9.53 -9.73 35.61
CA SER A 509 -8.52 -10.00 36.64
C SER A 509 -7.95 -11.42 36.51
N SER A 510 -6.79 -11.64 37.12
CA SER A 510 -6.13 -12.95 37.24
C SER A 510 -5.87 -13.26 38.71
N SER A 511 -6.13 -14.49 39.14
CA SER A 511 -5.79 -14.97 40.48
C SER A 511 -4.29 -15.10 40.72
N ASN A 512 -3.47 -15.14 39.66
CA ASN A 512 -2.01 -15.21 39.73
C ASN A 512 -1.36 -14.60 38.49
N SER A 513 -0.99 -13.32 38.57
CA SER A 513 -0.35 -12.57 37.49
C SER A 513 1.07 -13.04 37.13
N ALA A 514 1.76 -13.77 38.02
CA ALA A 514 3.05 -14.38 37.71
C ALA A 514 2.92 -15.63 36.82
N VAL A 515 1.73 -16.25 36.78
CA VAL A 515 1.40 -17.37 35.87
C VAL A 515 0.74 -16.85 34.59
N ALA A 516 -0.33 -16.05 34.70
CA ALA A 516 -1.01 -15.49 33.54
C ALA A 516 -1.57 -14.09 33.82
N THR A 517 -1.44 -13.19 32.84
CA THR A 517 -2.05 -11.85 32.85
C THR A 517 -3.17 -11.78 31.81
N VAL A 518 -4.08 -10.82 31.94
CA VAL A 518 -5.22 -10.67 31.03
C VAL A 518 -5.48 -9.20 30.71
N THR A 519 -5.83 -8.89 29.46
CA THR A 519 -6.34 -7.58 29.05
C THR A 519 -7.36 -7.80 27.94
N ASN A 520 -8.59 -7.30 28.10
CA ASN A 520 -9.66 -7.36 27.10
C ASN A 520 -9.93 -8.78 26.52
N GLY A 521 -9.78 -9.83 27.34
CA GLY A 521 -9.96 -11.23 26.92
C GLY A 521 -8.72 -11.88 26.28
N TYR A 522 -7.64 -11.13 26.05
CA TYR A 522 -6.34 -11.66 25.66
C TYR A 522 -5.55 -12.05 26.90
N ILE A 523 -5.29 -13.35 27.09
CA ILE A 523 -4.66 -13.92 28.28
C ILE A 523 -3.22 -14.34 27.95
N TYR A 524 -2.24 -13.58 28.41
CA TYR A 524 -0.83 -13.86 28.19
C TYR A 524 -0.27 -14.82 29.26
N GLY A 525 0.27 -15.96 28.82
CA GLY A 525 0.93 -16.95 29.67
C GLY A 525 2.35 -16.50 30.03
N VAL A 526 2.60 -16.21 31.30
CA VAL A 526 3.87 -15.69 31.82
C VAL A 526 4.82 -16.82 32.21
N SER A 527 4.36 -17.77 33.03
CA SER A 527 5.18 -18.90 33.49
C SER A 527 4.33 -20.14 33.80
N PRO A 528 4.90 -21.36 33.75
CA PRO A 528 4.13 -22.59 33.94
C PRO A 528 3.39 -22.67 35.28
N GLY A 529 2.11 -23.07 35.24
CA GLY A 529 1.24 -23.12 36.41
C GLY A 529 -0.23 -23.01 36.03
N THR A 530 -1.10 -22.70 37.01
CA THR A 530 -2.54 -22.47 36.78
C THR A 530 -2.98 -21.14 37.37
N ALA A 531 -3.79 -20.40 36.63
CA ALA A 531 -4.43 -19.16 37.07
C ALA A 531 -5.91 -19.14 36.70
N THR A 532 -6.75 -18.58 37.57
CA THR A 532 -8.17 -18.33 37.28
C THR A 532 -8.31 -16.90 36.77
N ILE A 533 -8.72 -16.76 35.52
CA ILE A 533 -9.05 -15.48 34.88
C ILE A 533 -10.52 -15.19 35.14
N THR A 534 -10.84 -13.99 35.64
CA THR A 534 -12.22 -13.59 35.95
C THR A 534 -12.63 -12.37 35.13
N ALA A 535 -13.75 -12.49 34.43
CA ALA A 535 -14.47 -11.37 33.82
C ALA A 535 -15.60 -10.94 34.74
N THR A 536 -15.72 -9.64 35.01
CA THR A 536 -16.73 -9.05 35.89
C THR A 536 -17.44 -7.88 35.21
N SER A 537 -18.74 -7.73 35.46
CA SER A 537 -19.52 -6.56 35.04
C SER A 537 -20.68 -6.36 36.01
N GLY A 538 -20.61 -5.32 36.85
CA GLY A 538 -21.54 -5.15 37.97
C GLY A 538 -21.51 -6.36 38.92
N SER A 539 -22.68 -6.95 39.18
CA SER A 539 -22.81 -8.18 39.98
C SER A 539 -22.52 -9.47 39.20
N GLN A 540 -22.39 -9.41 37.87
CA GLN A 540 -22.11 -10.58 37.06
C GLN A 540 -20.61 -10.91 37.08
N SER A 541 -20.30 -12.21 37.24
CA SER A 541 -18.94 -12.74 37.21
C SER A 541 -18.89 -14.06 36.46
N LYS A 542 -17.84 -14.26 35.67
CA LYS A 542 -17.54 -15.52 34.95
C LYS A 542 -16.04 -15.80 34.99
N THR A 543 -15.67 -17.06 35.13
CA THR A 543 -14.28 -17.50 35.33
C THR A 543 -13.82 -18.48 34.25
N CYS A 544 -12.58 -18.32 33.81
CA CYS A 544 -11.87 -19.26 32.94
C CYS A 544 -10.60 -19.77 33.65
N THR A 545 -10.46 -21.08 33.83
CA THR A 545 -9.26 -21.69 34.39
C THR A 545 -8.22 -21.89 33.29
N VAL A 546 -7.06 -21.25 33.42
CA VAL A 546 -5.99 -21.28 32.43
C VAL A 546 -4.78 -22.01 32.98
N THR A 547 -4.39 -23.09 32.29
CA THR A 547 -3.14 -23.80 32.56
C THR A 547 -2.06 -23.29 31.60
N VAL A 548 -0.97 -22.77 32.16
CA VAL A 548 0.20 -22.35 31.39
C VAL A 548 1.22 -23.49 31.36
N THR A 549 1.63 -23.90 30.16
CA THR A 549 2.66 -24.93 29.95
C THR A 549 4.02 -24.30 29.66
N THR A 550 5.08 -25.12 29.56
CA THR A 550 6.41 -24.66 29.15
C THR A 550 6.38 -23.98 27.78
N ALA A 551 7.25 -22.99 27.58
CA ALA A 551 7.40 -22.30 26.30
C ALA A 551 7.78 -23.30 25.18
N GLU A 552 7.12 -23.17 24.02
CA GLU A 552 7.40 -24.02 22.86
C GLU A 552 8.88 -23.89 22.44
N PRO A 553 9.53 -24.99 22.01
CA PRO A 553 10.94 -24.97 21.61
C PRO A 553 11.20 -24.06 20.39
N VAL A 554 10.28 -24.07 19.43
CA VAL A 554 10.34 -23.27 18.20
C VAL A 554 9.00 -22.58 18.02
N ARG A 555 9.00 -21.24 17.94
CA ARG A 555 7.81 -20.39 17.83
C ARG A 555 7.17 -20.51 16.45
N THR A 556 8.00 -20.55 15.40
CA THR A 556 7.59 -20.79 14.01
C THR A 556 8.82 -21.14 13.15
N ALA A 557 8.61 -21.79 12.00
CA ALA A 557 9.65 -22.02 11.01
C ALA A 557 9.07 -21.99 9.58
N TYR A 558 9.91 -21.63 8.61
CA TYR A 558 9.57 -21.59 7.18
C TYR A 558 10.80 -21.89 6.32
N THR A 559 10.60 -22.02 5.01
CA THR A 559 11.68 -22.17 4.03
C THR A 559 11.59 -21.08 2.95
N SER A 560 12.74 -20.65 2.43
CA SER A 560 12.84 -19.68 1.33
C SER A 560 13.94 -20.11 0.34
N PRO A 561 13.70 -20.04 -0.98
CA PRO A 561 12.43 -19.63 -1.60
C PRO A 561 11.33 -20.66 -1.34
N ASN A 562 10.09 -20.19 -1.18
CA ASN A 562 8.90 -21.01 -0.94
C ASN A 562 8.58 -21.96 -2.13
N ILE A 563 9.15 -21.65 -3.30
CA ILE A 563 9.23 -22.54 -4.46
C ILE A 563 10.65 -22.49 -5.05
N ALA A 564 11.35 -23.62 -4.97
CA ALA A 564 12.74 -23.78 -5.40
C ALA A 564 12.82 -24.58 -6.71
N GLY A 565 13.89 -24.40 -7.49
CA GLY A 565 14.19 -25.25 -8.64
C GLY A 565 15.07 -26.43 -8.23
N VAL A 566 15.05 -27.52 -8.99
CA VAL A 566 15.97 -28.65 -8.78
C VAL A 566 17.43 -28.16 -8.74
N GLY A 567 18.15 -28.54 -7.68
CA GLY A 567 19.53 -28.12 -7.40
C GLY A 567 19.69 -26.76 -6.72
N SER A 568 18.60 -26.01 -6.51
CA SER A 568 18.65 -24.68 -5.88
C SER A 568 18.92 -24.77 -4.38
N ALA A 569 19.64 -23.78 -3.86
CA ALA A 569 19.80 -23.57 -2.43
C ALA A 569 18.48 -23.13 -1.78
N VAL A 570 18.06 -23.84 -0.74
CA VAL A 570 16.92 -23.50 0.11
C VAL A 570 17.41 -23.20 1.51
N THR A 571 16.99 -22.05 2.04
CA THR A 571 17.26 -21.62 3.42
C THR A 571 16.12 -22.02 4.33
N PHE A 572 16.42 -22.80 5.35
CA PHE A 572 15.51 -23.17 6.43
C PHE A 572 15.68 -22.15 7.55
N THR A 573 14.58 -21.51 7.95
CA THR A 573 14.56 -20.50 9.00
C THR A 573 13.66 -20.97 10.14
N ALA A 574 14.15 -20.90 11.37
CA ALA A 574 13.35 -21.15 12.58
C ALA A 574 13.50 -19.99 13.55
N ILE A 575 12.42 -19.63 14.25
CA ILE A 575 12.41 -18.57 15.25
C ILE A 575 12.14 -19.18 16.62
N THR A 576 12.98 -18.85 17.60
CA THR A 576 12.87 -19.30 19.00
C THR A 576 12.80 -18.12 19.95
N ASP A 577 12.48 -18.38 21.21
CA ASP A 577 12.83 -17.46 22.29
C ASP A 577 14.38 -17.32 22.43
N THR A 578 14.84 -16.33 23.21
CA THR A 578 16.27 -16.05 23.39
C THR A 578 17.02 -17.03 24.30
N SER A 579 16.32 -17.90 25.04
CA SER A 579 16.93 -18.88 25.95
C SER A 579 17.51 -20.11 25.23
N ARG A 580 17.13 -20.34 23.97
CA ARG A 580 17.67 -21.43 23.15
C ARG A 580 19.09 -21.13 22.68
N ASP A 581 19.91 -22.17 22.58
CA ASP A 581 21.34 -22.11 22.23
C ASP A 581 21.69 -22.75 20.87
N GLY A 582 20.72 -23.38 20.21
CA GLY A 582 20.89 -23.95 18.87
C GLY A 582 19.55 -24.35 18.23
N VAL A 583 19.58 -24.66 16.94
CA VAL A 583 18.48 -25.26 16.18
C VAL A 583 19.05 -26.30 15.21
N ARG A 584 18.32 -27.39 15.01
CA ARG A 584 18.53 -28.37 13.94
C ARG A 584 17.27 -28.55 13.11
N PHE A 585 17.45 -28.83 11.83
CA PHE A 585 16.38 -29.12 10.88
C PHE A 585 16.50 -30.59 10.45
N THR A 586 15.43 -31.36 10.65
CA THR A 586 15.27 -32.70 10.07
C THR A 586 14.47 -32.56 8.79
N ILE A 587 15.10 -32.90 7.66
CA ILE A 587 14.56 -32.72 6.31
C ILE A 587 14.31 -34.10 5.71
N GLN A 588 13.04 -34.45 5.54
CA GLN A 588 12.63 -35.68 4.86
C GLN A 588 12.51 -35.41 3.36
N MET A 589 13.25 -36.18 2.57
CA MET A 589 13.30 -36.07 1.10
C MET A 589 12.10 -36.77 0.45
N PRO A 590 11.72 -36.43 -0.80
CA PRO A 590 10.66 -37.10 -1.55
C PRO A 590 10.84 -38.62 -1.64
N ASN A 591 12.08 -39.09 -1.78
CA ASN A 591 12.44 -40.52 -1.77
C ASN A 591 12.23 -41.25 -0.41
N GLY A 592 11.81 -40.55 0.63
CA GLY A 592 11.53 -41.10 1.97
C GLY A 592 12.70 -41.09 2.95
N THR A 593 13.94 -40.86 2.49
CA THR A 593 15.12 -40.68 3.37
C THR A 593 15.04 -39.38 4.15
N ALA A 594 15.85 -39.25 5.21
CA ALA A 594 15.92 -38.04 6.02
C ALA A 594 17.37 -37.62 6.26
N GLN A 595 17.63 -36.31 6.15
CA GLN A 595 18.90 -35.68 6.48
C GLN A 595 18.70 -34.64 7.59
N MET A 596 19.68 -34.56 8.49
CA MET A 596 19.69 -33.57 9.57
C MET A 596 20.79 -32.54 9.32
N ILE A 597 20.47 -31.25 9.46
CA ILE A 597 21.44 -30.15 9.43
C ILE A 597 21.25 -29.25 10.64
N THR A 598 22.33 -28.62 11.10
CA THR A 598 22.30 -27.66 12.21
C THR A 598 22.29 -26.23 11.65
N ALA A 599 21.64 -25.31 12.35
CA ALA A 599 21.71 -23.88 12.06
C ALA A 599 23.17 -23.39 12.12
N THR A 600 23.61 -22.71 11.06
CA THR A 600 24.98 -22.19 10.92
C THR A 600 25.11 -20.75 11.39
N SER A 601 23.99 -20.06 11.59
CA SER A 601 23.93 -18.68 12.05
C SER A 601 22.66 -18.40 12.85
N SER A 602 22.73 -17.38 13.72
CA SER A 602 21.53 -16.77 14.29
C SER A 602 21.68 -15.26 14.51
N THR A 603 20.54 -14.57 14.48
CA THR A 603 20.40 -13.14 14.76
C THR A 603 19.29 -12.94 15.79
N THR A 604 19.40 -11.90 16.63
CA THR A 604 18.32 -11.51 17.55
C THR A 604 17.48 -10.40 16.94
N GLU A 605 16.16 -10.57 16.96
CA GLU A 605 15.20 -9.53 16.60
C GLU A 605 14.41 -9.13 17.86
N THR A 606 14.12 -7.84 18.01
CA THR A 606 13.32 -7.30 19.12
C THR A 606 12.16 -6.50 18.55
N THR A 607 10.95 -6.76 19.02
CA THR A 607 9.73 -6.07 18.64
C THR A 607 8.87 -5.88 19.89
N GLY A 608 8.35 -4.67 20.12
CA GLY A 608 7.65 -4.34 21.36
C GLY A 608 8.50 -4.66 22.60
N GLN A 609 8.01 -5.55 23.46
CA GLN A 609 8.76 -6.08 24.62
C GLN A 609 9.37 -7.46 24.37
N THR A 610 9.10 -8.08 23.22
CA THR A 610 9.53 -9.44 22.89
C THR A 610 10.85 -9.43 22.14
N SER A 611 11.76 -10.33 22.51
CA SER A 611 12.98 -10.62 21.74
C SER A 611 13.01 -12.10 21.35
N THR A 612 13.40 -12.38 20.11
CA THR A 612 13.47 -13.73 19.53
C THR A 612 14.82 -13.95 18.85
N LYS A 613 15.22 -15.22 18.69
CA LYS A 613 16.38 -15.60 17.88
C LYS A 613 15.90 -16.23 16.58
N VAL A 614 16.39 -15.72 15.46
CA VAL A 614 16.18 -16.25 14.11
C VAL A 614 17.39 -17.09 13.74
N TRP A 615 17.18 -18.38 13.50
CA TRP A 615 18.21 -19.37 13.18
C TRP A 615 18.10 -19.78 11.72
N LYS A 616 19.25 -19.89 11.02
CA LYS A 616 19.27 -20.25 9.59
C LYS A 616 20.23 -21.39 9.29
N ALA A 617 19.82 -22.26 8.38
CA ALA A 617 20.64 -23.26 7.70
C ALA A 617 20.29 -23.27 6.20
N THR A 618 21.17 -23.76 5.34
CA THR A 618 20.94 -23.82 3.88
C THR A 618 21.37 -25.17 3.31
N MET A 619 20.61 -25.71 2.36
CA MET A 619 20.91 -26.96 1.64
C MET A 619 20.45 -26.83 0.18
N ASN A 620 21.18 -27.42 -0.76
CA ASN A 620 20.71 -27.56 -2.14
C ASN A 620 19.77 -28.77 -2.23
N LEU A 621 18.54 -28.57 -2.72
CA LEU A 621 17.55 -29.65 -2.85
C LEU A 621 17.52 -30.19 -4.28
N THR A 622 17.88 -31.46 -4.46
CA THR A 622 18.22 -32.05 -5.77
C THR A 622 17.14 -32.93 -6.39
N GLU A 623 16.00 -33.14 -5.72
CA GLU A 623 14.86 -33.91 -6.23
C GLU A 623 13.64 -32.98 -6.34
N GLN A 624 12.77 -33.22 -7.31
CA GLN A 624 11.49 -32.51 -7.42
C GLN A 624 10.51 -33.03 -6.34
N GLY A 625 9.69 -32.14 -5.78
CA GLY A 625 8.60 -32.49 -4.86
C GLY A 625 8.64 -31.77 -3.51
N THR A 626 7.85 -32.28 -2.57
CA THR A 626 7.72 -31.72 -1.22
C THR A 626 8.73 -32.34 -0.27
N TYR A 627 9.50 -31.50 0.40
CA TYR A 627 10.39 -31.89 1.49
C TYR A 627 9.75 -31.51 2.83
N ARG A 628 9.49 -32.49 3.71
CA ARG A 628 8.96 -32.20 5.06
C ARG A 628 10.11 -31.78 5.96
N VAL A 629 9.98 -30.63 6.62
CA VAL A 629 11.01 -30.04 7.47
C VAL A 629 10.50 -29.95 8.90
N VAL A 630 11.27 -30.42 9.88
CA VAL A 630 10.99 -30.22 11.31
C VAL A 630 12.17 -29.50 11.95
N ALA A 631 11.91 -28.33 12.54
CA ALA A 631 12.89 -27.58 13.32
C ALA A 631 12.77 -27.94 14.81
N ASN A 632 13.85 -28.39 15.43
CA ASN A 632 13.96 -28.60 16.88
C ASN A 632 15.04 -27.65 17.45
N SER A 633 14.79 -27.04 18.60
CA SER A 633 15.76 -26.16 19.28
C SER A 633 16.55 -26.92 20.35
N SER A 634 17.74 -26.44 20.71
CA SER A 634 18.45 -26.88 21.91
C SER A 634 18.43 -25.84 23.05
N GLN A 635 18.55 -26.34 24.27
CA GLN A 635 18.74 -25.55 25.48
C GLN A 635 19.64 -26.35 26.45
N GLY A 636 20.75 -25.75 26.89
CA GLY A 636 21.82 -26.48 27.57
C GLY A 636 22.48 -27.54 26.66
N GLY A 637 22.49 -27.32 25.34
CA GLY A 637 22.95 -28.30 24.34
C GLY A 637 22.02 -29.51 24.12
N VAL A 638 20.93 -29.66 24.89
CA VAL A 638 19.96 -30.75 24.72
C VAL A 638 18.85 -30.30 23.77
N TYR A 639 18.65 -31.05 22.68
CA TYR A 639 17.59 -30.77 21.69
C TYR A 639 16.21 -31.23 22.15
N SER A 640 15.19 -30.42 21.84
CA SER A 640 13.79 -30.74 22.08
C SER A 640 13.32 -31.95 21.26
N THR A 641 12.39 -32.72 21.84
CA THR A 641 11.64 -33.79 21.16
C THR A 641 10.59 -33.20 20.23
N GLU A 642 9.81 -32.25 20.74
CA GLU A 642 8.88 -31.43 19.96
C GLU A 642 9.61 -30.40 19.10
N GLY A 643 8.96 -29.93 18.05
CA GLY A 643 9.52 -29.00 17.07
C GLY A 643 8.46 -28.47 16.12
N PHE A 644 8.79 -27.42 15.37
CA PHE A 644 7.88 -26.82 14.40
C PHE A 644 8.01 -27.51 13.04
N ALA A 645 6.91 -28.00 12.49
CA ALA A 645 6.86 -28.60 11.16
C ALA A 645 6.51 -27.56 10.09
N THR A 646 7.23 -27.59 8.98
CA THR A 646 6.98 -26.81 7.77
C THR A 646 7.44 -27.65 6.57
N SER A 647 7.55 -27.07 5.38
CA SER A 647 8.05 -27.77 4.20
C SER A 647 8.73 -26.86 3.18
N ALA A 648 9.70 -27.42 2.45
CA ALA A 648 10.20 -26.85 1.21
C ALA A 648 9.52 -27.55 0.01
N TYR A 649 9.51 -26.88 -1.14
CA TYR A 649 8.90 -27.39 -2.37
C TYR A 649 9.79 -27.11 -3.56
N VAL A 650 10.07 -28.16 -4.34
CA VAL A 650 10.98 -28.10 -5.49
C VAL A 650 10.22 -28.44 -6.77
N VAL A 651 10.33 -27.57 -7.77
CA VAL A 651 9.75 -27.70 -9.12
C VAL A 651 10.83 -27.97 -10.17
N SER A 652 10.41 -28.50 -11.32
CA SER A 652 11.30 -28.80 -12.45
C SER A 652 11.80 -27.54 -13.15
N SER A 653 11.01 -26.45 -13.14
CA SER A 653 11.39 -25.15 -13.70
C SER A 653 11.04 -23.98 -12.79
N GLN A 654 11.99 -23.06 -12.63
CA GLN A 654 11.79 -21.74 -12.00
C GLN A 654 11.46 -20.62 -13.01
N ASP A 655 11.29 -20.92 -14.30
CA ASP A 655 10.84 -19.90 -15.25
C ASP A 655 9.42 -19.45 -14.90
N TYR A 656 9.22 -18.14 -14.75
CA TYR A 656 7.95 -17.61 -14.28
C TYR A 656 6.84 -17.61 -15.34
N THR A 657 7.19 -17.85 -16.60
CA THR A 657 6.34 -17.70 -17.80
C THR A 657 6.12 -19.01 -18.56
N VAL A 658 6.99 -20.01 -18.37
CA VAL A 658 6.80 -21.36 -18.95
C VAL A 658 5.62 -22.07 -18.29
N THR A 659 4.69 -22.56 -19.10
CA THR A 659 3.49 -23.27 -18.65
C THR A 659 3.71 -24.79 -18.57
N THR A 660 3.27 -25.38 -17.47
CA THR A 660 3.50 -26.80 -17.13
C THR A 660 2.26 -27.41 -16.49
N THR A 661 2.16 -28.74 -16.45
CA THR A 661 1.16 -29.46 -15.62
C THR A 661 1.65 -29.74 -14.20
N GLU A 662 2.87 -29.34 -13.84
CA GLU A 662 3.41 -29.51 -12.48
C GLU A 662 2.62 -28.67 -11.45
N GLN A 663 2.49 -29.19 -10.23
CA GLN A 663 1.94 -28.43 -9.12
C GLN A 663 2.92 -27.33 -8.68
N ARG A 664 2.39 -26.24 -8.11
CA ARG A 664 3.17 -25.05 -7.72
C ARG A 664 2.84 -24.59 -6.30
N ARG A 665 3.68 -23.71 -5.75
CA ARG A 665 3.46 -22.89 -4.54
C ARG A 665 3.61 -21.43 -4.89
N ALA A 666 3.05 -20.53 -4.10
CA ALA A 666 3.23 -19.09 -4.31
C ALA A 666 4.71 -18.72 -4.12
N SER A 667 5.26 -17.91 -5.01
CA SER A 667 6.63 -17.42 -4.88
C SER A 667 6.77 -16.36 -3.78
N ASP A 668 7.99 -16.20 -3.26
CA ASP A 668 8.33 -15.15 -2.29
C ASP A 668 7.92 -13.75 -2.80
N LYS A 669 8.00 -13.48 -4.12
CA LYS A 669 7.55 -12.21 -4.72
C LYS A 669 6.05 -11.97 -4.53
N MET A 670 5.23 -13.02 -4.65
CA MET A 670 3.79 -12.90 -4.42
C MET A 670 3.45 -12.83 -2.94
N ILE A 671 4.15 -13.58 -2.10
CA ILE A 671 3.99 -13.52 -0.64
C ILE A 671 4.37 -12.12 -0.13
N GLU A 672 5.38 -11.47 -0.72
CA GLU A 672 5.73 -10.06 -0.48
C GLU A 672 4.65 -9.08 -0.94
N LEU A 673 4.04 -9.28 -2.12
CA LEU A 673 2.89 -8.46 -2.54
C LEU A 673 1.68 -8.63 -1.60
N ILE A 674 1.36 -9.86 -1.19
CA ILE A 674 0.30 -10.13 -0.21
C ILE A 674 0.62 -9.42 1.12
N ALA A 675 1.83 -9.58 1.66
CA ALA A 675 2.29 -8.91 2.88
C ALA A 675 2.17 -7.37 2.79
N ASN A 676 2.49 -6.78 1.64
CA ASN A 676 2.36 -5.35 1.38
C ASN A 676 0.90 -4.88 1.26
N TRP A 677 -0.03 -5.74 0.79
CA TRP A 677 -1.46 -5.42 0.71
C TRP A 677 -2.20 -5.61 2.04
N GLU A 678 -1.86 -6.65 2.83
CA GLU A 678 -2.44 -6.85 4.17
C GLU A 678 -1.90 -5.82 5.18
N GLY A 679 -0.63 -5.43 5.02
CA GLY A 679 0.09 -4.59 5.99
C GLY A 679 0.55 -5.39 7.22
N TYR A 680 1.54 -4.85 7.94
CA TYR A 680 2.15 -5.48 9.10
C TYR A 680 1.60 -4.91 10.41
N SER A 681 1.12 -5.78 11.32
CA SER A 681 0.91 -5.45 12.73
C SER A 681 1.67 -6.42 13.64
N ALA A 682 2.52 -5.87 14.52
CA ALA A 682 3.24 -6.64 15.53
C ALA A 682 2.33 -7.23 16.62
N SER A 683 1.27 -6.50 16.97
CA SER A 683 0.34 -6.84 18.05
C SER A 683 -1.09 -6.95 17.49
N VAL A 684 -2.00 -7.60 18.23
CA VAL A 684 -3.37 -7.82 17.76
C VAL A 684 -4.15 -6.50 17.62
N TYR A 685 -4.88 -6.36 16.52
CA TYR A 685 -5.78 -5.24 16.24
C TYR A 685 -7.15 -5.75 15.78
N ALA A 686 -8.19 -4.92 15.91
CA ALA A 686 -9.52 -5.22 15.37
C ALA A 686 -9.59 -4.88 13.87
N ASP A 687 -9.98 -5.85 13.02
CA ASP A 687 -10.25 -5.58 11.60
C ASP A 687 -11.53 -4.75 11.42
N LYS A 688 -11.31 -3.51 10.96
CA LYS A 688 -12.31 -2.46 10.76
C LYS A 688 -13.22 -2.70 9.56
N LEU A 689 -12.91 -3.65 8.67
CA LEU A 689 -13.76 -4.00 7.53
C LEU A 689 -14.84 -5.04 7.90
N THR A 690 -14.73 -5.67 9.06
CA THR A 690 -15.73 -6.63 9.56
C THR A 690 -16.68 -5.97 10.56
N SER A 691 -17.98 -6.21 10.44
CA SER A 691 -18.99 -5.78 11.43
C SER A 691 -18.74 -6.35 12.83
N ASN A 692 -17.92 -7.40 12.92
CA ASN A 692 -17.64 -8.17 14.12
C ASN A 692 -16.26 -7.84 14.73
N GLN A 693 -15.52 -6.89 14.15
CA GLN A 693 -14.18 -6.45 14.61
C GLN A 693 -13.21 -7.63 14.84
N VAL A 694 -13.07 -8.49 13.83
CA VAL A 694 -12.27 -9.73 13.92
C VAL A 694 -10.83 -9.42 14.33
N PRO A 695 -10.33 -9.98 15.45
CA PRO A 695 -8.95 -9.76 15.87
C PRO A 695 -7.97 -10.31 14.84
N THR A 696 -6.99 -9.50 14.46
CA THR A 696 -6.05 -9.78 13.36
C THR A 696 -4.63 -9.41 13.77
N LEU A 697 -3.64 -10.11 13.21
CA LEU A 697 -2.23 -10.06 13.61
C LEU A 697 -1.29 -10.29 12.42
N GLY A 698 -0.04 -9.81 12.49
CA GLY A 698 0.97 -10.05 11.48
C GLY A 698 0.58 -9.44 10.13
N TYR A 699 0.63 -10.26 9.06
CA TYR A 699 0.13 -9.93 7.73
C TYR A 699 -1.24 -10.60 7.50
N GLY A 700 -2.30 -10.05 8.09
CA GLY A 700 -3.68 -10.50 7.86
C GLY A 700 -4.10 -11.82 8.54
N LEU A 701 -3.36 -12.32 9.54
CA LEU A 701 -3.76 -13.53 10.28
C LEU A 701 -4.95 -13.23 11.21
N THR A 702 -6.16 -13.63 10.81
CA THR A 702 -7.36 -13.53 11.65
C THR A 702 -7.37 -14.58 12.76
N LEU A 703 -7.74 -14.17 13.97
CA LEU A 703 -7.80 -14.98 15.17
C LEU A 703 -9.26 -15.25 15.60
N LYS A 704 -9.49 -16.44 16.16
CA LYS A 704 -10.79 -16.93 16.65
C LYS A 704 -10.74 -17.22 18.14
N GLU A 705 -11.92 -17.29 18.73
CA GLU A 705 -12.12 -17.53 20.16
C GLU A 705 -11.57 -18.92 20.55
N GLY A 706 -10.54 -18.95 21.40
CA GLY A 706 -9.80 -20.16 21.77
C GLY A 706 -8.43 -20.32 21.09
N ASP A 707 -8.09 -19.49 20.10
CA ASP A 707 -6.77 -19.54 19.46
C ASP A 707 -5.66 -19.12 20.43
N THR A 708 -4.48 -19.74 20.26
CA THR A 708 -3.25 -19.33 20.95
C THR A 708 -2.23 -18.83 19.94
N PHE A 709 -1.62 -17.67 20.24
CA PHE A 709 -0.75 -16.95 19.31
C PHE A 709 0.34 -16.20 20.07
N TYR A 710 1.38 -15.73 19.37
CA TYR A 710 2.40 -14.87 19.96
C TYR A 710 2.05 -13.40 19.75
N ASN A 711 2.15 -12.57 20.78
CA ASN A 711 2.12 -11.11 20.65
C ASN A 711 3.51 -10.57 20.29
N ASP A 712 3.55 -9.30 19.89
CA ASP A 712 4.76 -8.57 19.47
C ASP A 712 5.60 -9.33 18.43
N LEU A 713 4.92 -9.87 17.42
CA LEU A 713 5.55 -10.61 16.33
C LEU A 713 6.57 -9.73 15.60
N SER A 714 7.80 -10.22 15.48
CA SER A 714 8.74 -9.69 14.49
C SER A 714 8.18 -9.81 13.06
N LYS A 715 8.71 -9.01 12.13
CA LYS A 715 8.38 -9.17 10.69
C LYS A 715 8.74 -10.57 10.17
N THR A 716 9.82 -11.17 10.69
CA THR A 716 10.25 -12.53 10.33
C THR A 716 9.26 -13.60 10.82
N GLU A 717 8.68 -13.44 12.01
CA GLU A 717 7.60 -14.31 12.49
C GLU A 717 6.31 -14.10 11.71
N ALA A 718 5.89 -12.85 11.48
CA ALA A 718 4.71 -12.54 10.69
C ALA A 718 4.81 -13.09 9.26
N TRP A 719 5.99 -13.02 8.63
CA TRP A 719 6.29 -13.65 7.34
C TRP A 719 6.16 -15.16 7.41
N SER A 720 6.77 -15.81 8.41
CA SER A 720 6.67 -17.25 8.63
C SER A 720 5.22 -17.73 8.76
N LEU A 721 4.39 -16.98 9.50
CA LEU A 721 2.96 -17.27 9.63
C LEU A 721 2.22 -17.10 8.31
N LEU A 722 2.53 -16.07 7.52
CA LEU A 722 1.93 -15.86 6.20
C LEU A 722 2.31 -16.98 5.21
N VAL A 723 3.58 -17.36 5.14
CA VAL A 723 4.09 -18.47 4.31
C VAL A 723 3.36 -19.78 4.64
N ASN A 724 3.35 -20.17 5.93
CA ASN A 724 2.68 -21.40 6.35
C ASN A 724 1.16 -21.31 6.11
N THR A 725 0.53 -20.15 6.32
CA THR A 725 -0.91 -19.95 6.01
C THR A 725 -1.20 -20.14 4.52
N ILE A 726 -0.39 -19.58 3.62
CA ILE A 726 -0.58 -19.71 2.17
C ILE A 726 -0.36 -21.16 1.69
N ASN A 727 0.59 -21.88 2.30
CA ASN A 727 0.94 -23.25 1.94
C ASN A 727 -0.05 -24.29 2.50
N ASP A 728 -0.38 -24.19 3.79
CA ASP A 728 -1.09 -25.23 4.54
C ASP A 728 -2.61 -25.03 4.55
N ALA A 729 -3.09 -23.79 4.41
CA ALA A 729 -4.51 -23.56 4.16
C ALA A 729 -4.88 -23.92 2.71
N SER A 730 -6.17 -23.96 2.43
CA SER A 730 -6.71 -24.41 1.14
C SER A 730 -6.29 -23.56 -0.07
N TYR A 731 -5.65 -22.40 0.10
CA TYR A 731 -5.27 -21.52 -1.01
C TYR A 731 -4.37 -22.21 -2.05
N THR A 732 -3.21 -22.73 -1.65
CA THR A 732 -2.29 -23.46 -2.55
C THR A 732 -2.92 -24.74 -3.09
N THR A 733 -3.63 -25.49 -2.23
CA THR A 733 -4.21 -26.79 -2.57
C THR A 733 -5.34 -26.68 -3.60
N GLU A 734 -6.26 -25.74 -3.43
CA GLU A 734 -7.45 -25.64 -4.29
C GLU A 734 -7.14 -25.01 -5.65
N VAL A 735 -6.12 -24.13 -5.76
CA VAL A 735 -5.62 -23.68 -7.07
C VAL A 735 -4.99 -24.86 -7.82
N ASN A 736 -4.09 -25.62 -7.19
CA ASN A 736 -3.49 -26.81 -7.82
C ASN A 736 -4.55 -27.82 -8.26
N LYS A 737 -5.56 -28.07 -7.43
CA LYS A 737 -6.69 -28.95 -7.75
C LYS A 737 -7.51 -28.45 -8.94
N PHE A 738 -7.85 -27.15 -8.99
CA PHE A 738 -8.57 -26.56 -10.13
C PHE A 738 -7.77 -26.74 -11.44
N ILE A 739 -6.46 -26.57 -11.40
CA ILE A 739 -5.55 -26.76 -12.53
C ILE A 739 -5.52 -28.22 -12.98
N THR A 740 -5.30 -29.17 -12.05
CA THR A 740 -5.27 -30.62 -12.36
C THR A 740 -6.62 -31.13 -12.87
N GLN A 741 -7.74 -30.72 -12.27
CA GLN A 741 -9.09 -31.16 -12.67
C GLN A 741 -9.51 -30.70 -14.06
N ASN A 742 -8.92 -29.60 -14.56
CA ASN A 742 -9.23 -29.03 -15.88
C ASN A 742 -8.07 -29.22 -16.89
N ASN A 743 -7.06 -30.05 -16.56
CA ASN A 743 -5.90 -30.34 -17.40
C ASN A 743 -5.17 -29.07 -17.92
N LEU A 744 -5.08 -28.04 -17.08
CA LEU A 744 -4.52 -26.73 -17.45
C LEU A 744 -2.99 -26.74 -17.37
N ARG A 745 -2.32 -26.17 -18.38
CA ARG A 745 -0.89 -25.82 -18.30
C ARG A 745 -0.70 -24.40 -17.78
N MET A 746 0.10 -24.23 -16.74
CA MET A 746 0.19 -22.99 -15.97
C MET A 746 1.64 -22.66 -15.57
N SER A 747 1.97 -21.37 -15.61
CA SER A 747 3.27 -20.81 -15.22
C SER A 747 3.27 -20.28 -13.78
N GLN A 748 4.45 -19.90 -13.27
CA GLN A 748 4.57 -19.43 -11.88
C GLN A 748 3.79 -18.13 -11.62
N CYS A 749 3.86 -17.14 -12.53
CA CYS A 749 3.19 -15.86 -12.30
C CYS A 749 1.66 -16.01 -12.35
N GLN A 750 1.15 -16.94 -13.17
CA GLN A 750 -0.25 -17.29 -13.18
C GLN A 750 -0.67 -17.95 -11.85
N PHE A 751 0.09 -18.93 -11.35
CA PHE A 751 -0.21 -19.57 -10.06
C PHE A 751 -0.22 -18.56 -8.90
N ASP A 752 0.80 -17.72 -8.83
CA ASP A 752 0.95 -16.67 -7.83
C ASP A 752 -0.29 -15.76 -7.76
N SER A 753 -0.75 -15.26 -8.91
CA SER A 753 -1.94 -14.41 -8.99
C SER A 753 -3.20 -15.12 -8.50
N LEU A 754 -3.43 -16.37 -8.92
CA LEU A 754 -4.60 -17.16 -8.51
C LEU A 754 -4.56 -17.48 -7.00
N VAL A 755 -3.38 -17.69 -6.42
CA VAL A 755 -3.23 -17.87 -4.96
C VAL A 755 -3.52 -16.57 -4.20
N SER A 756 -3.00 -15.40 -4.62
CA SER A 756 -3.34 -14.13 -3.95
C SER A 756 -4.83 -13.78 -4.06
N PHE A 757 -5.42 -14.03 -5.22
CA PHE A 757 -6.85 -13.85 -5.42
C PHE A 757 -7.64 -14.74 -4.47
N GLY A 758 -7.32 -16.05 -4.44
CA GLY A 758 -7.93 -17.02 -3.53
C GLY A 758 -7.69 -16.72 -2.05
N TYR A 759 -6.54 -16.16 -1.68
CA TYR A 759 -6.25 -15.68 -0.33
C TYR A 759 -7.25 -14.59 0.09
N ASN A 760 -7.50 -13.62 -0.79
CA ASN A 760 -8.33 -12.46 -0.48
C ASN A 760 -9.85 -12.69 -0.61
N VAL A 761 -10.31 -13.50 -1.58
CA VAL A 761 -11.75 -13.76 -1.78
C VAL A 761 -12.21 -15.10 -1.17
N GLY A 762 -11.28 -15.93 -0.71
CA GLY A 762 -11.51 -17.26 -0.14
C GLY A 762 -11.25 -18.39 -1.14
N ALA A 763 -10.49 -19.41 -0.71
CA ALA A 763 -10.10 -20.56 -1.54
C ALA A 763 -11.29 -21.35 -2.13
N GLY A 764 -12.47 -21.28 -1.51
CA GLY A 764 -13.70 -21.91 -1.99
C GLY A 764 -14.10 -21.46 -3.41
N TYR A 765 -13.66 -20.28 -3.86
CA TYR A 765 -13.86 -19.80 -5.22
C TYR A 765 -13.40 -20.80 -6.30
N TRP A 766 -12.31 -21.52 -6.06
CA TRP A 766 -11.77 -22.50 -7.01
C TRP A 766 -12.59 -23.80 -7.09
N ASN A 767 -13.45 -24.06 -6.09
CA ASN A 767 -14.30 -25.25 -6.00
C ASN A 767 -15.75 -25.04 -6.44
N SER A 768 -16.23 -23.80 -6.46
CA SER A 768 -17.65 -23.50 -6.70
C SER A 768 -18.13 -23.98 -8.07
N THR A 769 -19.39 -24.40 -8.15
CA THR A 769 -20.08 -24.71 -9.43
C THR A 769 -21.20 -23.71 -9.74
N SER A 770 -21.36 -22.69 -8.89
CA SER A 770 -22.42 -21.70 -9.02
C SER A 770 -22.10 -20.64 -10.10
N SER A 771 -23.07 -19.79 -10.41
CA SER A 771 -23.01 -18.79 -11.48
C SER A 771 -22.12 -17.59 -11.13
N GLU A 772 -20.83 -17.84 -10.94
CA GLU A 772 -19.85 -16.84 -10.56
C GLU A 772 -19.37 -15.99 -11.74
N ILE A 773 -18.75 -14.86 -11.40
CA ILE A 773 -18.14 -13.89 -12.32
C ILE A 773 -17.17 -14.62 -13.28
N ASP A 774 -17.21 -14.22 -14.56
CA ASP A 774 -16.75 -15.01 -15.71
C ASP A 774 -15.24 -15.39 -15.70
N LEU A 775 -14.42 -14.84 -14.79
CA LEU A 775 -12.99 -15.11 -14.63
C LEU A 775 -12.58 -16.60 -14.77
N ARG A 776 -13.22 -17.53 -14.04
CA ARG A 776 -12.94 -18.97 -14.20
C ARG A 776 -13.26 -19.49 -15.61
N ARG A 777 -14.31 -18.98 -16.25
CA ARG A 777 -14.64 -19.31 -17.64
C ARG A 777 -13.59 -18.77 -18.62
N ILE A 778 -13.10 -17.56 -18.40
CA ILE A 778 -12.05 -16.92 -19.20
C ILE A 778 -10.74 -17.73 -19.11
N ILE A 779 -10.38 -18.22 -17.93
CA ILE A 779 -9.24 -19.15 -17.73
C ILE A 779 -9.47 -20.46 -18.50
N LEU A 780 -10.66 -21.05 -18.45
CA LEU A 780 -10.97 -22.30 -19.18
C LEU A 780 -11.02 -22.12 -20.71
N ASN A 781 -11.31 -20.92 -21.20
CA ASN A 781 -11.24 -20.59 -22.62
C ASN A 781 -9.80 -20.42 -23.15
N ALA A 782 -8.77 -20.45 -22.28
CA ALA A 782 -7.37 -20.37 -22.68
C ALA A 782 -6.91 -21.69 -23.32
N VAL A 783 -6.90 -21.72 -24.65
CA VAL A 783 -6.54 -22.88 -25.46
C VAL A 783 -5.52 -22.51 -26.51
N VAL A 784 -4.59 -23.43 -26.79
CA VAL A 784 -3.73 -23.34 -27.98
C VAL A 784 -4.66 -23.39 -29.21
N PRO A 785 -4.60 -22.42 -30.13
CA PRO A 785 -5.50 -22.37 -31.27
C PRO A 785 -5.32 -23.60 -32.17
N PRO A 786 -6.41 -24.28 -32.58
CA PRO A 786 -6.34 -25.39 -33.54
C PRO A 786 -5.64 -24.99 -34.84
N GLN A 787 -4.77 -25.88 -35.35
CA GLN A 787 -4.05 -25.67 -36.62
C GLN A 787 -4.98 -25.64 -37.85
N SER A 788 -6.18 -26.21 -37.73
CA SER A 788 -7.24 -26.12 -38.73
C SER A 788 -8.60 -26.13 -38.05
N PHE A 789 -9.53 -25.35 -38.59
CA PHE A 789 -10.93 -25.27 -38.16
C PHE A 789 -11.88 -26.00 -39.11
N GLY A 790 -11.36 -26.64 -40.18
CA GLY A 790 -12.16 -27.35 -41.18
C GLY A 790 -13.19 -26.43 -41.86
N ALA A 791 -14.43 -26.92 -42.00
CA ALA A 791 -15.57 -26.12 -42.48
C ALA A 791 -16.14 -25.16 -41.42
N GLY A 792 -15.52 -25.08 -40.24
CA GLY A 792 -15.97 -24.32 -39.08
C GLY A 792 -16.11 -25.21 -37.84
N MET A 793 -15.40 -24.85 -36.77
CA MET A 793 -15.45 -25.53 -35.48
C MET A 793 -16.60 -25.00 -34.63
N SER A 794 -17.42 -25.89 -34.08
CA SER A 794 -18.47 -25.51 -33.14
C SER A 794 -17.87 -24.85 -31.88
N ALA A 795 -18.41 -23.71 -31.49
CA ALA A 795 -18.05 -23.02 -30.26
C ALA A 795 -19.26 -22.34 -29.64
N THR A 796 -19.13 -21.95 -28.37
CA THR A 796 -20.20 -21.32 -27.58
C THR A 796 -19.73 -19.98 -27.03
N VAL A 797 -20.50 -18.92 -27.24
CA VAL A 797 -20.23 -17.60 -26.63
C VAL A 797 -20.44 -17.71 -25.12
N SER A 798 -19.37 -17.59 -24.35
CA SER A 798 -19.36 -17.88 -22.91
C SER A 798 -19.72 -16.67 -22.05
N LYS A 799 -19.64 -15.46 -22.62
CA LYS A 799 -20.03 -14.17 -22.03
C LYS A 799 -20.59 -13.29 -23.15
N ALA A 800 -21.69 -12.57 -22.89
CA ALA A 800 -22.28 -11.66 -23.87
C ALA A 800 -21.25 -10.58 -24.27
N THR A 801 -21.10 -10.33 -25.57
CA THR A 801 -19.98 -9.54 -26.11
C THR A 801 -20.32 -8.97 -27.50
N VAL A 802 -19.40 -8.16 -28.04
CA VAL A 802 -19.48 -7.55 -29.36
C VAL A 802 -18.67 -8.37 -30.38
N VAL A 803 -19.28 -8.62 -31.54
CA VAL A 803 -18.62 -9.11 -32.76
C VAL A 803 -18.02 -7.91 -33.50
N ARG A 804 -16.75 -8.00 -33.91
CA ARG A 804 -15.98 -6.89 -34.50
C ARG A 804 -15.55 -7.17 -35.94
N SER A 805 -15.36 -6.10 -36.69
CA SER A 805 -14.88 -6.14 -38.09
C SER A 805 -13.40 -6.56 -38.23
N ALA A 806 -12.61 -6.45 -37.16
CA ALA A 806 -11.19 -6.79 -37.11
C ALA A 806 -10.84 -7.48 -35.77
N PRO A 807 -9.75 -8.28 -35.70
CA PRO A 807 -9.28 -8.95 -34.48
C PRO A 807 -8.62 -7.95 -33.52
N SER A 808 -9.38 -6.98 -33.04
CA SER A 808 -8.91 -5.97 -32.08
C SER A 808 -10.09 -5.25 -31.43
N LEU A 809 -9.89 -4.74 -30.21
CA LEU A 809 -10.84 -3.86 -29.52
C LEU A 809 -11.13 -2.55 -30.27
N SER A 810 -10.22 -2.13 -31.18
CA SER A 810 -10.41 -0.97 -32.06
C SER A 810 -11.32 -1.27 -33.26
N GLY A 811 -11.55 -2.54 -33.60
CA GLY A 811 -12.41 -2.92 -34.72
C GLY A 811 -13.86 -2.52 -34.50
N SER A 812 -14.49 -1.92 -35.51
CA SER A 812 -15.89 -1.47 -35.47
C SER A 812 -16.85 -2.62 -35.11
N GLN A 813 -17.86 -2.31 -34.32
CA GLN A 813 -18.94 -3.22 -33.95
C GLN A 813 -19.74 -3.64 -35.18
N VAL A 814 -19.87 -4.96 -35.39
CA VAL A 814 -20.71 -5.57 -36.44
C VAL A 814 -22.09 -5.86 -35.85
N CYS A 815 -22.12 -6.58 -34.72
CA CYS A 815 -23.33 -6.87 -33.96
C CYS A 815 -22.98 -7.26 -32.52
N GLU A 816 -23.99 -7.36 -31.65
CA GLU A 816 -23.87 -7.96 -30.33
C GLU A 816 -24.24 -9.44 -30.39
N VAL A 817 -23.62 -10.25 -29.53
CA VAL A 817 -23.89 -11.69 -29.42
C VAL A 817 -24.09 -12.09 -27.95
N ALA A 818 -25.15 -12.85 -27.72
CA ALA A 818 -25.58 -13.24 -26.37
C ALA A 818 -24.74 -14.40 -25.80
N LYS A 819 -24.69 -14.47 -24.47
CA LYS A 819 -24.16 -15.65 -23.76
C LYS A 819 -25.00 -16.88 -24.11
N GLY A 820 -24.34 -17.98 -24.45
CA GLY A 820 -24.97 -19.24 -24.86
C GLY A 820 -25.23 -19.37 -26.36
N THR A 821 -24.97 -18.34 -27.18
CA THR A 821 -25.09 -18.47 -28.64
C THR A 821 -24.02 -19.44 -29.17
N THR A 822 -24.47 -20.50 -29.85
CA THR A 822 -23.59 -21.38 -30.65
C THR A 822 -23.15 -20.65 -31.91
N ILE A 823 -21.84 -20.71 -32.19
CA ILE A 823 -21.18 -20.06 -33.33
C ILE A 823 -20.28 -21.08 -34.05
N SER A 824 -19.90 -20.77 -35.28
CA SER A 824 -18.94 -21.57 -36.07
C SER A 824 -17.65 -20.79 -36.25
N VAL A 825 -16.57 -21.21 -35.59
CA VAL A 825 -15.24 -20.57 -35.67
C VAL A 825 -14.49 -21.11 -36.89
N THR A 826 -14.08 -20.23 -37.79
CA THR A 826 -13.49 -20.57 -39.10
C THR A 826 -11.99 -20.30 -39.18
N SER A 827 -11.49 -19.37 -38.37
CA SER A 827 -10.06 -19.10 -38.20
C SER A 827 -9.80 -18.37 -36.89
N ALA A 828 -8.54 -18.15 -36.57
CA ALA A 828 -8.11 -17.44 -35.37
C ALA A 828 -6.94 -16.50 -35.68
N ASP A 829 -6.84 -15.41 -34.92
CA ASP A 829 -5.66 -14.55 -34.85
C ASP A 829 -5.12 -14.60 -33.43
N PHE A 830 -3.88 -15.06 -33.30
CA PHE A 830 -3.09 -15.10 -32.06
C PHE A 830 -1.69 -14.54 -32.31
N THR A 831 -1.56 -13.57 -33.24
CA THR A 831 -0.30 -12.86 -33.55
C THR A 831 0.30 -12.26 -32.28
N ASN A 832 -0.54 -11.79 -31.36
CA ASN A 832 -0.23 -11.68 -29.94
C ASN A 832 -0.93 -12.83 -29.21
N GLN A 833 -0.15 -13.73 -28.60
CA GLN A 833 -0.65 -14.90 -27.88
C GLN A 833 -1.67 -14.54 -26.76
N LYS A 834 -1.51 -13.35 -26.15
CA LYS A 834 -2.34 -12.86 -25.04
C LYS A 834 -3.46 -11.91 -25.48
N ASP A 835 -3.57 -11.63 -26.78
CA ASP A 835 -4.74 -10.95 -27.37
C ASP A 835 -5.31 -11.79 -28.53
N GLY A 836 -5.75 -13.00 -28.20
CA GLY A 836 -6.36 -13.91 -29.17
C GLY A 836 -7.77 -13.53 -29.60
N TRP A 837 -8.10 -13.79 -30.87
CA TRP A 837 -9.41 -13.56 -31.48
C TRP A 837 -9.81 -14.75 -32.37
N TYR A 838 -11.12 -15.02 -32.45
CA TYR A 838 -11.71 -16.04 -33.32
C TYR A 838 -12.62 -15.39 -34.37
N LEU A 839 -12.44 -15.74 -35.64
CA LEU A 839 -13.37 -15.35 -36.71
C LEU A 839 -14.55 -16.31 -36.71
N ALA A 840 -15.72 -15.81 -36.34
CA ALA A 840 -16.93 -16.60 -36.14
C ALA A 840 -18.03 -16.23 -37.14
N ALA A 841 -18.70 -17.24 -37.67
CA ALA A 841 -20.00 -17.12 -38.32
C ALA A 841 -21.12 -17.36 -37.29
N LEU A 842 -22.13 -16.49 -37.30
CA LEU A 842 -23.24 -16.49 -36.35
C LEU A 842 -24.53 -17.06 -36.97
N PRO A 843 -25.47 -17.59 -36.18
CA PRO A 843 -26.75 -18.10 -36.67
C PRO A 843 -27.64 -17.07 -37.39
N ASN A 844 -27.40 -15.78 -37.17
CA ASN A 844 -28.10 -14.68 -37.85
C ASN A 844 -27.51 -14.31 -39.23
N GLY A 845 -26.55 -15.09 -39.75
CA GLY A 845 -25.87 -14.84 -41.02
C GLY A 845 -24.77 -13.77 -40.96
N SER A 846 -24.55 -13.12 -39.80
CA SER A 846 -23.40 -12.22 -39.61
C SER A 846 -22.11 -13.01 -39.40
N ALA A 847 -20.97 -12.41 -39.73
CA ALA A 847 -19.66 -12.95 -39.40
C ALA A 847 -18.71 -11.84 -38.92
N GLY A 848 -17.75 -12.21 -38.06
CA GLY A 848 -16.73 -11.29 -37.57
C GLY A 848 -15.94 -11.85 -36.39
N TRP A 849 -15.07 -11.02 -35.84
CA TRP A 849 -14.09 -11.38 -34.83
C TRP A 849 -14.66 -11.26 -33.41
N ILE A 850 -14.43 -12.29 -32.59
CA ILE A 850 -14.82 -12.34 -31.19
C ILE A 850 -13.55 -12.62 -30.35
N ASN A 851 -13.38 -11.86 -29.26
CA ASN A 851 -12.27 -12.01 -28.33
C ASN A 851 -12.24 -13.45 -27.74
N SER A 852 -11.08 -14.12 -27.79
CA SER A 852 -10.96 -15.54 -27.42
C SER A 852 -11.35 -15.83 -25.97
N GLY A 853 -11.14 -14.87 -25.06
CA GLY A 853 -11.53 -15.00 -23.66
C GLY A 853 -13.05 -15.18 -23.43
N TYR A 854 -13.88 -14.89 -24.43
CA TYR A 854 -15.34 -15.03 -24.37
C TYR A 854 -15.92 -16.16 -25.24
N VAL A 855 -15.07 -17.04 -25.78
CA VAL A 855 -15.47 -18.17 -26.64
C VAL A 855 -14.97 -19.48 -26.06
N THR A 856 -15.89 -20.41 -25.79
CA THR A 856 -15.56 -21.80 -25.43
C THR A 856 -15.60 -22.65 -26.71
N LEU A 857 -14.48 -23.18 -27.17
CA LEU A 857 -14.45 -24.14 -28.30
C LEU A 857 -15.05 -25.48 -27.85
N ASN A 858 -15.92 -26.08 -28.66
CA ASN A 858 -16.59 -27.33 -28.34
C ASN A 858 -15.83 -28.54 -28.94
N SER A 859 -14.68 -28.89 -28.35
CA SER A 859 -13.83 -30.03 -28.77
C SER A 859 -13.20 -30.73 -27.55
N SER A 860 -12.97 -32.04 -27.64
CA SER A 860 -12.29 -32.84 -26.61
C SER A 860 -10.77 -32.72 -26.64
N ASP A 861 -10.20 -32.39 -27.80
CA ASP A 861 -8.77 -32.59 -28.09
C ASP A 861 -7.97 -31.28 -27.90
N LEU A 862 -8.47 -30.39 -27.05
CA LEU A 862 -7.93 -29.05 -26.83
C LEU A 862 -6.77 -29.09 -25.82
N VAL A 863 -5.68 -28.40 -26.16
CA VAL A 863 -4.58 -28.15 -25.22
C VAL A 863 -4.90 -26.85 -24.48
N HIS A 864 -5.30 -26.96 -23.21
CA HIS A 864 -5.54 -25.80 -22.37
C HIS A 864 -4.22 -25.28 -21.79
N ASP A 865 -3.82 -24.09 -22.22
CA ASP A 865 -2.55 -23.47 -21.87
C ASP A 865 -2.78 -22.00 -21.55
N LEU A 866 -2.53 -21.63 -20.29
CA LEU A 866 -2.90 -20.32 -19.75
C LEU A 866 -2.09 -19.17 -20.36
N ASN A 867 -1.00 -19.45 -21.10
CA ASN A 867 -0.35 -18.42 -21.91
C ASN A 867 -1.21 -17.91 -23.08
N TYR A 868 -2.30 -18.61 -23.43
CA TYR A 868 -3.31 -18.20 -24.41
C TYR A 868 -4.55 -17.54 -23.78
N THR A 869 -4.54 -17.26 -22.46
CA THR A 869 -5.60 -16.46 -21.82
C THR A 869 -5.61 -15.05 -22.42
N ASN A 870 -6.77 -14.59 -22.92
CA ASN A 870 -6.89 -13.22 -23.40
C ASN A 870 -6.76 -12.22 -22.23
N ALA A 871 -5.68 -11.45 -22.21
CA ALA A 871 -5.27 -10.63 -21.08
C ALA A 871 -6.28 -9.50 -20.78
N TYR A 872 -6.85 -8.88 -21.82
CA TYR A 872 -7.88 -7.86 -21.66
C TYR A 872 -9.14 -8.43 -21.02
N ALA A 873 -9.61 -9.60 -21.49
CA ALA A 873 -10.78 -10.26 -20.94
C ALA A 873 -10.57 -10.62 -19.46
N PHE A 874 -9.43 -11.25 -19.15
CA PHE A 874 -9.06 -11.66 -17.79
C PHE A 874 -8.97 -10.46 -16.85
N GLY A 875 -8.16 -9.45 -17.19
CA GLY A 875 -7.95 -8.29 -16.33
C GLY A 875 -9.23 -7.48 -16.10
N THR A 876 -9.99 -7.22 -17.17
CA THR A 876 -11.29 -6.52 -17.08
C THR A 876 -12.27 -7.24 -16.15
N ASP A 877 -12.32 -8.57 -16.20
CA ASP A 877 -13.23 -9.33 -15.33
C ASP A 877 -12.71 -9.45 -13.89
N MET A 878 -11.39 -9.56 -13.72
CA MET A 878 -10.73 -9.57 -12.41
C MET A 878 -10.96 -8.27 -11.63
N LEU A 879 -10.93 -7.10 -12.30
CA LEU A 879 -11.20 -5.80 -11.68
C LEU A 879 -12.64 -5.67 -11.12
N ARG A 880 -13.59 -6.52 -11.53
CA ARG A 880 -14.96 -6.54 -10.96
C ARG A 880 -14.98 -7.03 -9.51
N TRP A 881 -13.95 -7.73 -9.05
CA TRP A 881 -13.79 -8.23 -7.68
C TRP A 881 -13.21 -7.16 -6.72
N ASN A 882 -13.87 -6.00 -6.71
CA ASN A 882 -13.51 -4.82 -5.90
C ASN A 882 -14.48 -4.56 -4.74
N GLN A 883 -15.45 -5.45 -4.49
CA GLN A 883 -16.56 -5.21 -3.57
C GLN A 883 -16.49 -6.02 -2.27
N ALA A 884 -16.92 -5.41 -1.16
CA ALA A 884 -17.19 -6.08 0.11
C ALA A 884 -18.48 -5.51 0.75
N GLY A 885 -19.37 -6.38 1.24
CA GLY A 885 -20.68 -5.95 1.75
C GLY A 885 -21.52 -5.15 0.74
N GLY A 886 -21.37 -5.43 -0.55
CA GLY A 886 -22.04 -4.71 -1.66
C GLY A 886 -21.47 -3.33 -2.00
N LYS A 887 -20.46 -2.84 -1.28
CA LYS A 887 -19.78 -1.55 -1.54
C LYS A 887 -18.49 -1.78 -2.31
N SER A 888 -18.14 -0.86 -3.22
CA SER A 888 -16.93 -0.91 -4.04
C SER A 888 -15.75 -0.19 -3.36
N TYR A 889 -14.56 -0.78 -3.37
CA TYR A 889 -13.36 -0.25 -2.69
C TYR A 889 -12.18 -0.11 -3.65
N ALA A 890 -11.58 1.08 -3.67
CA ALA A 890 -10.39 1.37 -4.45
C ALA A 890 -9.20 0.44 -4.09
N GLY A 891 -9.02 0.11 -2.81
CA GLY A 891 -7.95 -0.79 -2.37
C GLY A 891 -8.07 -2.19 -2.97
N LEU A 892 -9.27 -2.76 -3.02
CA LEU A 892 -9.51 -4.05 -3.66
C LEU A 892 -9.31 -3.96 -5.18
N LEU A 893 -9.76 -2.89 -5.84
CA LEU A 893 -9.51 -2.68 -7.27
C LEU A 893 -8.01 -2.67 -7.61
N TYR A 894 -7.18 -1.93 -6.84
CA TYR A 894 -5.73 -1.89 -7.06
C TYR A 894 -5.04 -3.23 -6.78
N ARG A 895 -5.54 -4.02 -5.83
CA ARG A 895 -5.08 -5.40 -5.62
C ARG A 895 -5.41 -6.29 -6.82
N ARG A 896 -6.65 -6.25 -7.31
CA ARG A 896 -7.06 -6.99 -8.53
C ARG A 896 -6.24 -6.57 -9.76
N LEU A 897 -5.89 -5.29 -9.86
CA LEU A 897 -5.02 -4.77 -10.92
C LEU A 897 -3.61 -5.37 -10.84
N GLY A 898 -2.98 -5.35 -9.66
CA GLY A 898 -1.67 -5.97 -9.45
C GLY A 898 -1.68 -7.48 -9.71
N GLU A 899 -2.69 -8.20 -9.22
CA GLU A 899 -2.86 -9.64 -9.49
C GLU A 899 -3.06 -9.92 -10.99
N ALA A 900 -3.81 -9.09 -11.72
CA ALA A 900 -3.97 -9.21 -13.17
C ALA A 900 -2.67 -8.94 -13.94
N ASN A 901 -1.87 -7.98 -13.47
CA ASN A 901 -0.56 -7.65 -14.06
C ASN A 901 0.44 -8.80 -13.86
N VAL A 902 0.48 -9.41 -12.68
CA VAL A 902 1.30 -10.60 -12.42
C VAL A 902 0.87 -11.76 -13.33
N TYR A 903 -0.43 -12.07 -13.40
CA TYR A 903 -0.94 -13.18 -14.22
C TYR A 903 -0.63 -12.97 -15.71
N ASN A 904 -0.96 -11.80 -16.26
CA ASN A 904 -0.85 -11.55 -17.70
C ASN A 904 0.57 -11.22 -18.16
N TYR A 905 1.39 -10.55 -17.33
CA TYR A 905 2.64 -9.93 -17.77
C TYR A 905 3.85 -10.23 -16.90
N ASN A 906 3.73 -11.10 -15.88
CA ASN A 906 4.82 -11.39 -14.92
C ASN A 906 5.31 -10.10 -14.20
N ASP A 907 4.42 -9.11 -14.07
CA ASP A 907 4.68 -7.78 -13.55
C ASP A 907 4.26 -7.70 -12.08
N TYR A 908 5.24 -7.85 -11.19
CA TYR A 908 5.09 -7.77 -9.74
C TYR A 908 5.22 -6.32 -9.20
N SER A 909 5.15 -5.31 -10.07
CA SER A 909 5.15 -3.92 -9.59
C SER A 909 3.84 -3.58 -8.89
N ALA A 910 3.92 -2.81 -7.80
CA ALA A 910 2.75 -2.32 -7.07
C ALA A 910 2.03 -1.20 -7.85
N SER A 911 1.35 -1.57 -8.93
CA SER A 911 0.68 -0.59 -9.80
C SER A 911 -0.65 -0.09 -9.24
N ARG A 912 -0.85 1.22 -9.31
CA ARG A 912 -2.15 1.90 -9.19
C ARG A 912 -2.64 2.47 -10.53
N VAL A 913 -1.99 2.09 -11.62
CA VAL A 913 -2.17 2.64 -12.97
C VAL A 913 -2.60 1.53 -13.91
N ASN A 914 -3.58 1.83 -14.76
CA ASN A 914 -4.12 0.91 -15.76
C ASN A 914 -3.19 0.72 -16.98
N THR A 915 -1.95 0.29 -16.73
CA THR A 915 -0.88 0.17 -17.75
C THR A 915 -1.29 -0.68 -18.97
N TYR A 916 -2.13 -1.69 -18.77
CA TYR A 916 -2.50 -2.67 -19.79
C TYR A 916 -3.94 -2.51 -20.32
N GLY A 917 -4.60 -1.38 -20.05
CA GLY A 917 -5.85 -0.99 -20.70
C GLY A 917 -7.08 -1.85 -20.37
N TYR A 918 -7.18 -2.39 -19.16
CA TYR A 918 -8.37 -3.12 -18.71
C TYR A 918 -9.56 -2.17 -18.53
N THR A 919 -10.80 -2.62 -18.75
CA THR A 919 -11.96 -1.77 -18.46
C THR A 919 -12.25 -1.74 -16.96
N TYR A 920 -12.25 -0.54 -16.36
CA TYR A 920 -12.59 -0.36 -14.95
C TYR A 920 -14.12 -0.47 -14.73
N PRO A 921 -14.59 -1.05 -13.61
CA PRO A 921 -16.00 -1.05 -13.24
C PRO A 921 -16.55 0.37 -13.12
N SER A 922 -17.78 0.62 -13.60
CA SER A 922 -18.37 1.97 -13.66
C SER A 922 -18.32 2.74 -12.33
N ALA A 923 -18.58 2.05 -11.21
CA ALA A 923 -18.53 2.63 -9.86
C ALA A 923 -17.13 3.15 -9.44
N LEU A 924 -16.07 2.71 -10.11
CA LEU A 924 -14.67 3.09 -9.85
C LEU A 924 -13.96 3.60 -11.12
N ALA A 925 -14.68 3.90 -12.20
CA ALA A 925 -14.10 4.35 -13.47
C ALA A 925 -13.35 5.69 -13.35
N TYR A 926 -13.65 6.50 -12.33
CA TYR A 926 -12.88 7.72 -12.02
C TYR A 926 -11.44 7.44 -11.55
N LEU A 927 -11.10 6.20 -11.23
CA LEU A 927 -9.74 5.76 -10.92
C LEU A 927 -8.96 5.32 -12.19
N ASP A 928 -9.62 5.21 -13.35
CA ASP A 928 -8.96 4.92 -14.63
C ASP A 928 -8.25 6.18 -15.16
N THR A 929 -7.19 6.59 -14.48
CA THR A 929 -6.28 7.63 -14.98
C THR A 929 -5.47 7.04 -16.12
N LYS A 930 -6.03 7.12 -17.34
CA LYS A 930 -5.37 6.67 -18.57
C LYS A 930 -3.98 7.26 -18.69
N SER A 931 -3.04 6.40 -19.07
CA SER A 931 -1.61 6.69 -19.18
C SER A 931 -1.25 7.48 -20.43
#